data_AF-A0A919S5X7-F1
#
_entry.id   AF-A0A919S5X7-F1
#
_cell.length_a   1.000
_cell.length_b   1.000
_cell.length_c   1.000
_cell.angle_alpha   90.00
_cell.angle_beta   90.00
_cell.angle_gamma   90.00
#
_symmetry.space_group_name_H-M   'P 1'
#
loop_
_entity.id
_entity.type
_entity.pdbx_description
1 polymer ?
#
loop_
_entity_poly.entity_id
_entity_poly.type
_entity_poly.pdbx_seq_one_letter_code
_entity_poly.pdbx_strand_id
1 'polypeptide(L)'
;MTTTLPVPPTVSPPADRPRSRRPGLLRGRAEDPAWVRPALLALLLLTGILYGWGLGASGWGNAFYSAAVQAGSESWKAFFFGSSDAASSITVDKTPGALWIMALSVRVFGLSSWSILVPQALMGVATAGLLFTTVRRWYGPAAGLLAGAVSALTPVAVLMFRFNNPDALLVLLMVAGAYATVRAVENGSTKWLVLAGVFVGFGFLTKMLQALLVVPAYALAYLFAGPPKLGKRIGQLLLAGLAVVVSAGWYIAIVELMPASMRPYIGGSQNNSLLELTLGYNGLGRLNGEETGSVGGGGGGGWGETGLLRMFDSSQGGQVSWLLPPALIVLVAGLVLTLRAARTDRSRAGLILWGSWLVITTGVFSFMQGIFHAYYTVALAPAVGAVVGMGSVLLWRRRTDVFAALTLAAAIAVSAWWSFHLLGRSADFVPWLRWVVLAGGIVAAVGMLAGLRLPARMALVIAGFALTAVLAGPAAYAVQTAATPHTGSIPSAGPASPGGGFGGRGGGPGGDGGRGQRGTLPGGFPGGGFPGGGTPPGGATGTVPGGTAAGGGLRGDGGMGGLLNAATVSDEMKSLLDADADRYTWVAAAVGSQSASGYQLATGDPVMAIGGFNGSDPSPTLAQFQRYVADGKIHYFIGGGRGGFGGGRGGTGSGGSDASSQISEWVAATFTSRTVDGVTLYDLTTR
;
A
#
# COMPACT_ATOMS: atom_id res chain seq x y z
N MET A 1 35.39 55.75 57.51
CA MET A 1 36.10 55.24 56.31
C MET A 1 36.18 53.73 56.41
N THR A 2 35.70 53.06 55.35
CA THR A 2 35.98 51.68 54.90
C THR A 2 35.79 50.51 55.85
N THR A 3 34.58 49.95 55.78
CA THR A 3 34.19 48.57 56.11
C THR A 3 34.86 47.56 55.17
N THR A 4 35.47 46.52 55.73
CA THR A 4 36.04 45.36 55.00
C THR A 4 34.95 44.35 54.63
N LEU A 5 34.77 44.07 53.34
CA LEU A 5 33.87 43.02 52.83
C LEU A 5 34.53 41.62 52.92
N PRO A 6 33.78 40.56 53.22
CA PRO A 6 34.30 39.19 53.20
C PRO A 6 34.43 38.64 51.78
N VAL A 7 35.49 37.86 51.56
CA VAL A 7 35.84 37.19 50.29
C VAL A 7 34.80 36.12 49.93
N PRO A 8 34.31 36.05 48.67
CA PRO A 8 33.37 35.00 48.25
C PRO A 8 34.07 33.63 48.12
N PRO A 9 33.37 32.51 48.36
CA PRO A 9 33.96 31.18 48.26
C PRO A 9 34.31 30.85 46.81
N THR A 10 35.53 30.35 46.60
CA THR A 10 36.02 29.80 45.34
C THR A 10 35.19 28.59 44.94
N VAL A 11 34.43 28.70 43.84
CA VAL A 11 33.75 27.59 43.21
C VAL A 11 34.80 26.74 42.49
N SER A 12 35.09 25.55 43.01
CA SER A 12 35.91 24.56 42.32
C SER A 12 35.26 24.20 40.97
N PRO A 13 36.03 24.08 39.87
CA PRO A 13 35.48 23.61 38.60
C PRO A 13 34.95 22.19 38.76
N PRO A 14 33.85 21.82 38.08
CA PRO A 14 33.28 20.48 38.19
C PRO A 14 34.31 19.44 37.73
N ALA A 15 34.59 18.46 38.59
CA ALA A 15 35.49 17.36 38.31
C ALA A 15 35.14 16.67 36.98
N ASP A 16 36.14 16.52 36.11
CA ASP A 16 36.08 15.72 34.89
C ASP A 16 35.58 14.31 35.21
N ARG A 17 34.32 14.02 34.84
CA ARG A 17 33.80 12.66 34.90
C ARG A 17 34.45 11.84 33.77
N PRO A 18 34.97 10.63 34.06
CA PRO A 18 35.68 9.84 33.07
C PRO A 18 34.76 9.49 31.90
N ARG A 19 35.12 9.98 30.71
CA ARG A 19 34.53 9.61 29.41
C ARG A 19 34.97 8.18 29.04
N SER A 20 34.43 7.17 29.71
CA SER A 20 34.61 5.79 29.24
C SER A 20 33.43 4.89 29.62
N ARG A 21 32.37 4.89 28.80
CA ARG A 21 31.54 3.70 28.65
C ARG A 21 31.22 3.54 27.17
N ARG A 22 31.89 2.57 26.53
CA ARG A 22 31.42 2.00 25.28
C ARG A 22 29.92 1.69 25.49
N PRO A 23 29.00 2.23 24.69
CA PRO A 23 27.59 1.89 24.84
C PRO A 23 27.46 0.38 24.58
N GLY A 24 27.20 -0.39 25.64
CA GLY A 24 26.86 -1.81 25.51
C GLY A 24 25.61 -1.96 24.63
N LEU A 25 25.40 -3.13 24.01
CA LEU A 25 24.29 -3.39 23.08
C LEU A 25 22.91 -2.91 23.60
N LEU A 26 22.72 -2.91 24.93
CA LEU A 26 21.49 -2.53 25.63
C LEU A 26 21.43 -1.07 26.12
N ARG A 27 22.56 -0.35 26.22
CA ARG A 27 22.58 1.05 26.68
C ARG A 27 22.54 2.02 25.48
N GLY A 28 21.58 2.96 25.52
CA GLY A 28 21.38 4.02 24.51
C GLY A 28 22.51 5.05 24.48
N ARG A 29 22.22 6.25 23.94
CA ARG A 29 23.15 7.38 24.14
C ARG A 29 23.29 7.64 25.63
N ALA A 30 24.42 8.18 26.08
CA ALA A 30 24.68 8.42 27.51
C ALA A 30 23.61 9.32 28.17
N GLU A 31 22.90 10.11 27.37
CA GLU A 31 21.83 11.02 27.78
C GLU A 31 20.43 10.39 27.74
N ASP A 32 20.25 9.23 27.10
CA ASP A 32 18.94 8.57 27.02
C ASP A 32 18.64 7.83 28.35
N PRO A 33 17.39 7.87 28.85
CA PRO A 33 16.96 6.97 29.92
C PRO A 33 17.22 5.49 29.56
N ALA A 34 17.57 4.68 30.56
CA ALA A 34 17.97 3.28 30.36
C ALA A 34 16.92 2.41 29.65
N TRP A 35 15.63 2.76 29.73
CA TRP A 35 14.53 2.02 29.10
C TRP A 35 14.41 2.26 27.59
N VAL A 36 14.96 3.35 27.04
CA VAL A 36 14.70 3.78 25.66
C VAL A 36 15.18 2.76 24.63
N ARG A 37 16.41 2.26 24.80
CA ARG A 37 16.99 1.32 23.84
C ARG A 37 16.36 -0.07 23.94
N PRO A 38 16.15 -0.66 25.13
CA PRO A 38 15.36 -1.90 25.25
C PRO A 38 13.96 -1.77 24.65
N ALA A 39 13.26 -0.66 24.88
CA ALA A 39 11.92 -0.46 24.32
C ALA A 39 11.92 -0.30 22.80
N LEU A 40 12.93 0.38 22.23
CA LEU A 40 13.11 0.41 20.77
C LEU A 40 13.40 -0.98 20.21
N LEU A 41 14.30 -1.75 20.84
CA LEU A 41 14.61 -3.10 20.40
C LEU A 41 13.37 -4.00 20.49
N ALA A 42 12.57 -3.87 21.55
CA ALA A 42 11.30 -4.58 21.69
C ALA A 42 10.31 -4.18 20.59
N LEU A 43 10.15 -2.88 20.29
CA LEU A 43 9.33 -2.41 19.17
C LEU A 43 9.76 -3.06 17.86
N LEU A 44 11.06 -2.96 17.51
CA LEU A 44 11.58 -3.51 16.25
C LEU A 44 11.46 -5.04 16.18
N LEU A 45 11.72 -5.73 17.29
CA LEU A 45 11.58 -7.18 17.38
C LEU A 45 10.13 -7.61 17.20
N LEU A 46 9.19 -6.97 17.92
CA LEU A 46 7.76 -7.29 17.81
C LEU A 46 7.22 -6.95 16.42
N THR A 47 7.62 -5.83 15.82
CA THR A 47 7.29 -5.52 14.42
C THR A 47 7.89 -6.55 13.47
N GLY A 48 9.14 -6.96 13.70
CA GLY A 48 9.81 -7.99 12.88
C GLY A 48 9.12 -9.35 12.98
N ILE A 49 8.67 -9.75 14.17
CA ILE A 49 7.86 -10.96 14.36
C ILE A 49 6.53 -10.79 13.60
N LEU A 50 5.80 -9.71 13.83
CA LEU A 50 4.49 -9.48 13.20
C LEU A 50 4.56 -9.46 11.67
N TYR A 51 5.60 -8.85 11.10
CA TYR A 51 5.75 -8.74 9.64
C TYR A 51 6.45 -9.95 9.04
N GLY A 52 7.26 -10.70 9.80
CA GLY A 52 7.95 -11.90 9.34
C GLY A 52 7.17 -13.21 9.53
N TRP A 53 6.18 -13.23 10.42
CA TRP A 53 5.47 -14.45 10.81
C TRP A 53 4.75 -15.10 9.64
N GLY A 54 5.10 -16.33 9.25
CA GLY A 54 4.35 -17.08 8.23
C GLY A 54 4.28 -16.41 6.85
N LEU A 55 5.27 -15.57 6.48
CA LEU A 55 5.27 -14.85 5.20
C LEU A 55 5.02 -15.75 3.98
N GLY A 56 5.61 -16.95 3.96
CA GLY A 56 5.48 -17.90 2.85
C GLY A 56 4.05 -18.41 2.60
N ALA A 57 3.14 -18.28 3.58
CA ALA A 57 1.76 -18.76 3.44
C ALA A 57 0.98 -18.01 2.35
N SER A 58 1.38 -16.77 2.04
CA SER A 58 0.78 -15.95 0.97
C SER A 58 1.22 -16.38 -0.45
N GLY A 59 2.03 -17.43 -0.60
CA GLY A 59 2.52 -17.89 -1.90
C GLY A 59 3.18 -16.73 -2.67
N TRP A 60 2.75 -16.49 -3.91
CA TRP A 60 3.29 -15.41 -4.73
C TRP A 60 2.76 -14.01 -4.38
N GLY A 61 1.90 -13.87 -3.36
CA GLY A 61 1.24 -12.62 -3.03
C GLY A 61 0.50 -12.06 -4.25
N ASN A 62 0.99 -10.95 -4.78
CA ASN A 62 0.63 -10.47 -6.11
C ASN A 62 1.53 -11.12 -7.18
N ALA A 63 0.97 -12.11 -7.86
CA ALA A 63 1.67 -12.86 -8.91
C ALA A 63 2.17 -11.97 -10.06
N PHE A 64 1.46 -10.90 -10.42
CA PHE A 64 1.90 -9.91 -11.41
C PHE A 64 3.31 -9.38 -11.12
N TYR A 65 3.54 -8.93 -9.88
CA TYR A 65 4.84 -8.41 -9.46
C TYR A 65 5.84 -9.53 -9.20
N SER A 66 5.41 -10.70 -8.72
CA SER A 66 6.30 -11.85 -8.53
C SER A 66 6.90 -12.36 -9.84
N ALA A 67 6.10 -12.43 -10.92
CA ALA A 67 6.58 -12.80 -12.25
C ALA A 67 7.61 -11.78 -12.77
N ALA A 68 7.37 -10.48 -12.60
CA ALA A 68 8.32 -9.45 -12.98
C ALA A 68 9.63 -9.49 -12.15
N VAL A 69 9.53 -9.88 -10.87
CA VAL A 69 10.68 -10.08 -9.99
C VAL A 69 11.51 -11.30 -10.41
N GLN A 70 10.86 -12.41 -10.75
CA GLN A 70 11.51 -13.58 -11.33
C GLN A 70 12.24 -13.21 -12.62
N ALA A 71 11.55 -12.55 -13.56
CA ALA A 71 12.12 -12.08 -14.82
C ALA A 71 13.34 -11.17 -14.60
N GLY A 72 13.24 -10.21 -13.66
CA GLY A 72 14.35 -9.34 -13.29
C GLY A 72 15.49 -10.06 -12.56
N SER A 73 15.24 -11.23 -11.98
CA SER A 73 16.29 -12.05 -11.39
C SER A 73 17.13 -12.81 -12.43
N GLU A 74 16.53 -13.14 -13.56
CA GLU A 74 17.17 -13.88 -14.65
C GLU A 74 17.81 -12.93 -15.68
N SER A 75 17.15 -11.82 -16.01
CA SER A 75 17.56 -10.91 -17.07
C SER A 75 17.83 -9.51 -16.54
N TRP A 76 19.04 -8.97 -16.80
CA TRP A 76 19.37 -7.58 -16.43
C TRP A 76 18.57 -6.55 -17.22
N LYS A 77 18.12 -6.91 -18.44
CA LYS A 77 17.20 -6.08 -19.21
C LYS A 77 15.84 -6.02 -18.52
N ALA A 78 15.26 -7.18 -18.18
CA ALA A 78 14.00 -7.25 -17.45
C ALA A 78 14.11 -6.56 -16.07
N PHE A 79 15.25 -6.70 -15.40
CA PHE A 79 15.55 -6.02 -14.14
C PHE A 79 15.48 -4.51 -14.29
N PHE A 80 16.18 -3.95 -15.29
CA PHE A 80 16.26 -2.52 -15.50
C PHE A 80 14.88 -1.92 -15.74
N PHE A 81 14.06 -2.54 -16.60
CA PHE A 81 12.76 -2.00 -17.01
C PHE A 81 11.58 -2.39 -16.09
N GLY A 82 11.72 -3.43 -15.27
CA GLY A 82 10.59 -4.05 -14.59
C GLY A 82 9.67 -4.79 -15.56
N SER A 83 10.26 -5.64 -16.42
CA SER A 83 9.51 -6.45 -17.39
C SER A 83 8.72 -7.57 -16.74
N SER A 84 7.57 -7.89 -17.33
CA SER A 84 6.69 -8.99 -16.89
C SER A 84 7.36 -10.36 -17.07
N ASP A 85 8.18 -10.50 -18.11
CA ASP A 85 8.89 -11.74 -18.49
C ASP A 85 10.37 -11.50 -18.77
N ALA A 86 11.21 -12.55 -18.71
CA ALA A 86 12.66 -12.42 -18.84
C ALA A 86 13.13 -12.06 -20.27
N ALA A 87 12.34 -12.40 -21.30
CA ALA A 87 12.56 -11.97 -22.68
C ALA A 87 12.14 -10.50 -22.92
N SER A 88 11.54 -9.85 -21.92
CA SER A 88 11.29 -8.41 -21.86
C SER A 88 10.35 -7.92 -22.97
N SER A 89 9.17 -8.55 -23.08
CA SER A 89 8.13 -8.15 -24.03
C SER A 89 7.41 -6.85 -23.61
N ILE A 90 6.99 -6.78 -22.35
CA ILE A 90 6.21 -5.66 -21.79
C ILE A 90 6.56 -5.42 -20.31
N THR A 91 6.56 -4.17 -19.85
CA THR A 91 6.75 -3.81 -18.43
C THR A 91 5.50 -4.04 -17.59
N VAL A 92 5.66 -4.07 -16.27
CA VAL A 92 4.53 -3.83 -15.36
C VAL A 92 4.01 -2.39 -15.52
N ASP A 93 2.84 -2.09 -14.96
CA ASP A 93 2.19 -0.78 -15.01
C ASP A 93 2.80 0.25 -14.02
N LYS A 94 4.09 0.10 -13.68
CA LYS A 94 4.82 0.89 -12.67
C LYS A 94 6.27 1.12 -13.08
N THR A 95 6.88 2.11 -12.44
CA THR A 95 8.33 2.29 -12.42
C THR A 95 8.98 1.16 -11.59
N PRO A 96 10.19 0.70 -11.93
CA PRO A 96 10.71 -0.59 -11.48
C PRO A 96 11.39 -0.55 -10.10
N GLY A 97 11.45 0.60 -9.43
CA GLY A 97 12.24 0.78 -8.21
C GLY A 97 11.88 -0.18 -7.08
N ALA A 98 10.59 -0.53 -6.93
CA ALA A 98 10.17 -1.54 -5.96
C ALA A 98 10.59 -2.96 -6.37
N LEU A 99 10.60 -3.25 -7.68
CA LEU A 99 10.96 -4.56 -8.22
C LEU A 99 12.46 -4.83 -8.09
N TRP A 100 13.32 -3.81 -8.23
CA TRP A 100 14.78 -3.97 -8.14
C TRP A 100 15.21 -4.63 -6.83
N ILE A 101 14.64 -4.21 -5.69
CA ILE A 101 15.01 -4.75 -4.38
C ILE A 101 14.61 -6.23 -4.27
N MET A 102 13.41 -6.58 -4.74
CA MET A 102 12.93 -7.95 -4.72
C MET A 102 13.70 -8.85 -5.69
N ALA A 103 13.98 -8.37 -6.91
CA ALA A 103 14.72 -9.12 -7.92
C ALA A 103 16.18 -9.37 -7.50
N LEU A 104 16.84 -8.40 -6.83
CA LEU A 104 18.15 -8.63 -6.22
C LEU A 104 18.08 -9.66 -5.09
N SER A 105 17.04 -9.63 -4.26
CA SER A 105 16.82 -10.64 -3.22
C SER A 105 16.67 -12.04 -3.82
N VAL A 106 15.87 -12.18 -4.89
CA VAL A 106 15.72 -13.44 -5.61
C VAL A 106 17.03 -13.90 -6.26
N ARG A 107 17.84 -13.00 -6.84
CA ARG A 107 19.17 -13.34 -7.37
C ARG A 107 20.11 -13.91 -6.31
N VAL A 108 20.02 -13.42 -5.06
CA VAL A 108 20.89 -13.84 -3.96
C VAL A 108 20.40 -15.12 -3.30
N PHE A 109 19.09 -15.27 -3.11
CA PHE A 109 18.50 -16.35 -2.29
C PHE A 109 17.69 -17.39 -3.09
N GLY A 110 17.58 -17.24 -4.39
CA GLY A 110 16.73 -18.06 -5.25
C GLY A 110 15.27 -17.62 -5.27
N LEU A 111 14.51 -18.09 -6.25
CA LEU A 111 13.09 -17.77 -6.41
C LEU A 111 12.28 -18.51 -5.34
N SER A 112 11.62 -17.74 -4.47
CA SER A 112 10.69 -18.25 -3.48
C SER A 112 9.77 -17.12 -3.00
N SER A 113 8.62 -17.48 -2.44
CA SER A 113 7.77 -16.50 -1.73
C SER A 113 8.55 -15.71 -0.67
N TRP A 114 9.42 -16.41 0.07
CA TRP A 114 10.21 -15.80 1.14
C TRP A 114 11.17 -14.72 0.63
N SER A 115 11.93 -15.00 -0.44
CA SER A 115 12.92 -14.06 -0.99
C SER A 115 12.27 -12.82 -1.59
N ILE A 116 11.01 -12.92 -2.05
CA ILE A 116 10.21 -11.78 -2.54
C ILE A 116 9.64 -10.95 -1.37
N LEU A 117 9.10 -11.60 -0.34
CA LEU A 117 8.32 -10.93 0.71
C LEU A 117 9.17 -10.41 1.89
N VAL A 118 10.30 -11.03 2.22
CA VAL A 118 11.16 -10.59 3.33
C VAL A 118 11.68 -9.16 3.17
N PRO A 119 12.12 -8.69 1.99
CA PRO A 119 12.49 -7.30 1.81
C PRO A 119 11.38 -6.32 2.22
N GLN A 120 10.11 -6.65 1.95
CA GLN A 120 8.96 -5.83 2.33
C GLN A 120 8.83 -5.71 3.85
N ALA A 121 8.95 -6.85 4.56
CA ALA A 121 8.88 -6.89 6.01
C ALA A 121 10.02 -6.10 6.66
N LEU A 122 11.24 -6.24 6.13
CA LEU A 122 12.41 -5.49 6.60
C LEU A 122 12.25 -3.99 6.37
N MET A 123 11.68 -3.56 5.24
CA MET A 123 11.35 -2.16 4.99
C MET A 123 10.28 -1.64 5.96
N GLY A 124 9.33 -2.48 6.38
CA GLY A 124 8.37 -2.16 7.44
C GLY A 124 9.02 -1.94 8.80
N VAL A 125 9.93 -2.83 9.22
CA VAL A 125 10.71 -2.68 10.46
C VAL A 125 11.58 -1.41 10.40
N ALA A 126 12.23 -1.16 9.26
CA ALA A 126 13.02 0.04 9.03
C ALA A 126 12.15 1.31 9.10
N THR A 127 10.93 1.27 8.56
CA THR A 127 9.96 2.38 8.63
C THR A 127 9.60 2.67 10.08
N ALA A 128 9.25 1.66 10.88
CA ALA A 128 8.92 1.85 12.30
C ALA A 128 10.10 2.42 13.09
N GLY A 129 11.32 1.94 12.85
CA GLY A 129 12.54 2.45 13.48
C GLY A 129 12.87 3.88 13.06
N LEU A 130 12.77 4.20 11.77
CA LEU A 130 13.04 5.54 11.26
C LEU A 130 11.99 6.54 11.76
N LEU A 131 10.72 6.15 11.79
CA LEU A 131 9.64 6.94 12.37
C LEU A 131 9.89 7.22 13.86
N PHE A 132 10.24 6.19 14.63
CA PHE A 132 10.66 6.33 16.02
C PHE A 132 11.78 7.37 16.15
N THR A 133 12.86 7.24 15.37
CA THR A 133 14.01 8.17 15.48
C THR A 133 13.66 9.59 15.06
N THR A 134 12.77 9.75 14.08
CA THR A 134 12.32 11.05 13.57
C THR A 134 11.49 11.78 14.62
N VAL A 135 10.47 11.12 15.18
CA VAL A 135 9.57 11.72 16.17
C VAL A 135 10.28 11.93 17.51
N ARG A 136 11.10 10.96 17.94
CA ARG A 136 11.97 11.03 19.12
C ARG A 136 12.79 12.32 19.14
N ARG A 137 13.27 12.76 17.97
CA ARG A 137 14.21 13.86 17.84
C ARG A 137 13.67 15.18 18.39
N TRP A 138 12.38 15.45 18.23
CA TRP A 138 11.76 16.70 18.70
C TRP A 138 10.80 16.52 19.89
N TYR A 139 10.20 15.34 20.05
CA TYR A 139 9.17 15.09 21.07
C TYR A 139 9.60 14.08 22.14
N GLY A 140 10.81 13.53 22.02
CA GLY A 140 11.38 12.60 22.97
C GLY A 140 10.94 11.14 22.78
N PRO A 141 11.56 10.21 23.53
CA PRO A 141 11.46 8.78 23.25
C PRO A 141 10.05 8.19 23.34
N ALA A 142 9.21 8.66 24.26
CA ALA A 142 7.84 8.17 24.41
C ALA A 142 6.99 8.46 23.16
N ALA A 143 7.11 9.66 22.59
CA ALA A 143 6.40 10.02 21.36
C ALA A 143 6.88 9.18 20.18
N GLY A 144 8.19 8.93 20.11
CA GLY A 144 8.78 8.03 19.11
C GLY A 144 8.24 6.60 19.21
N LEU A 145 8.15 6.04 20.43
CA LEU A 145 7.63 4.69 20.62
C LEU A 145 6.16 4.59 20.22
N LEU A 146 5.34 5.57 20.64
CA LEU A 146 3.93 5.63 20.24
C LEU A 146 3.79 5.72 18.72
N ALA A 147 4.58 6.57 18.06
CA ALA A 147 4.53 6.72 16.62
C ALA A 147 4.88 5.42 15.88
N GLY A 148 5.97 4.77 16.29
CA GLY A 148 6.38 3.49 15.73
C GLY A 148 5.36 2.38 15.99
N ALA A 149 4.84 2.26 17.21
CA ALA A 149 3.85 1.25 17.58
C ALA A 149 2.52 1.41 16.85
N VAL A 150 2.01 2.65 16.76
CA VAL A 150 0.77 2.94 16.01
C VAL A 150 0.94 2.61 14.54
N SER A 151 2.03 3.06 13.92
CA SER A 151 2.30 2.72 12.51
C SER A 151 2.45 1.21 12.32
N ALA A 152 3.11 0.52 13.25
CA ALA A 152 3.37 -0.92 13.15
C ALA A 152 2.09 -1.76 13.31
N LEU A 153 1.16 -1.33 14.17
CA LEU A 153 -0.10 -2.01 14.47
C LEU A 153 -1.28 -1.52 13.60
N THR A 154 -1.04 -0.62 12.65
CA THR A 154 -2.07 -0.23 11.69
C THR A 154 -2.33 -1.41 10.75
N PRO A 155 -3.58 -1.93 10.62
CA PRO A 155 -3.84 -3.15 9.86
C PRO A 155 -3.35 -3.12 8.41
N VAL A 156 -3.58 -2.02 7.69
CA VAL A 156 -3.10 -1.88 6.31
C VAL A 156 -1.58 -1.83 6.19
N ALA A 157 -0.87 -1.34 7.22
CA ALA A 157 0.58 -1.37 7.26
C ALA A 157 1.07 -2.81 7.44
N VAL A 158 0.44 -3.59 8.32
CA VAL A 158 0.76 -5.01 8.48
C VAL A 158 0.58 -5.76 7.16
N LEU A 159 -0.52 -5.52 6.46
CA LEU A 159 -0.76 -6.11 5.15
C LEU A 159 0.34 -5.73 4.15
N MET A 160 0.57 -4.43 3.94
CA MET A 160 1.45 -3.95 2.88
C MET A 160 2.94 -4.18 3.14
N PHE A 161 3.36 -4.29 4.40
CA PHE A 161 4.73 -4.74 4.72
C PHE A 161 4.90 -6.25 4.65
N ARG A 162 3.82 -7.01 4.40
CA ARG A 162 3.83 -8.47 4.19
C ARG A 162 3.46 -8.85 2.75
N PHE A 163 3.39 -7.88 1.85
CA PHE A 163 2.91 -8.03 0.49
C PHE A 163 3.86 -7.36 -0.51
N ASN A 164 3.97 -7.91 -1.72
CA ASN A 164 4.93 -7.51 -2.75
C ASN A 164 4.44 -6.40 -3.69
N ASN A 165 3.48 -5.60 -3.23
CA ASN A 165 3.12 -4.36 -3.93
C ASN A 165 4.23 -3.29 -3.72
N PRO A 166 4.26 -2.21 -4.53
CA PRO A 166 5.32 -1.18 -4.43
C PRO A 166 5.32 -0.33 -3.14
N ASP A 167 4.37 -0.56 -2.25
CA ASP A 167 4.05 0.29 -1.11
C ASP A 167 5.11 0.29 0.00
N ALA A 168 5.79 -0.82 0.28
CA ALA A 168 6.73 -0.86 1.41
C ALA A 168 7.94 0.07 1.19
N LEU A 169 8.55 0.02 0.00
CA LEU A 169 9.68 0.90 -0.34
C LEU A 169 9.22 2.36 -0.43
N LEU A 170 8.03 2.60 -1.00
CA LEU A 170 7.43 3.93 -1.05
C LEU A 170 7.33 4.55 0.35
N VAL A 171 6.71 3.84 1.29
CA VAL A 171 6.47 4.35 2.65
C VAL A 171 7.79 4.59 3.39
N LEU A 172 8.77 3.69 3.24
CA LEU A 172 10.10 3.87 3.83
C LEU A 172 10.76 5.16 3.31
N LEU A 173 10.72 5.40 2.00
CA LEU A 173 11.29 6.60 1.38
C LEU A 173 10.55 7.88 1.77
N MET A 174 9.22 7.83 1.93
CA MET A 174 8.44 8.95 2.48
C MET A 174 8.81 9.24 3.94
N VAL A 175 9.03 8.23 4.79
CA VAL A 175 9.49 8.49 6.16
C VAL A 175 10.94 9.01 6.17
N ALA A 176 11.79 8.55 5.25
CA ALA A 176 13.16 9.07 5.09
C ALA A 176 13.18 10.54 4.62
N GLY A 177 12.29 10.92 3.70
CA GLY A 177 12.08 12.32 3.29
C GLY A 177 11.62 13.20 4.44
N ALA A 178 10.71 12.71 5.28
CA ALA A 178 10.28 13.42 6.49
C ALA A 178 11.43 13.57 7.51
N TYR A 179 12.23 12.53 7.73
CA TYR A 179 13.44 12.60 8.56
C TYR A 179 14.41 13.65 8.03
N ALA A 180 14.69 13.64 6.73
CA ALA A 180 15.58 14.62 6.11
C ALA A 180 15.02 16.05 6.23
N THR A 181 13.70 16.24 6.10
CA THR A 181 13.04 17.54 6.32
C THR A 181 13.19 18.00 7.78
N VAL A 182 13.00 17.11 8.75
CA VAL A 182 13.27 17.39 10.19
C VAL A 182 14.71 17.86 10.39
N ARG A 183 15.68 17.18 9.77
CA ARG A 183 17.10 17.58 9.81
C ARG A 183 17.36 18.93 9.15
N ALA A 184 16.66 19.25 8.07
CA ALA A 184 16.77 20.53 7.39
C ALA A 184 16.23 21.67 8.27
N VAL A 185 15.09 21.49 8.92
CA VAL A 185 14.43 22.52 9.75
C VAL A 185 15.27 22.94 10.96
N GLU A 186 16.06 22.05 11.58
CA GLU A 186 16.78 22.44 12.80
C GLU A 186 17.85 23.51 12.57
N ASN A 187 18.53 23.44 11.42
CA ASN A 187 19.70 24.28 11.13
C ASN A 187 19.60 25.01 9.79
N GLY A 188 18.47 24.94 9.08
CA GLY A 188 18.31 25.52 7.74
C GLY A 188 19.19 24.86 6.67
N SER A 189 19.43 23.55 6.79
CA SER A 189 20.42 22.83 5.97
C SER A 189 19.89 22.49 4.58
N THR A 190 20.53 23.06 3.56
CA THR A 190 20.25 22.75 2.15
C THR A 190 20.49 21.27 1.83
N LYS A 191 21.58 20.68 2.35
CA LYS A 191 21.94 19.28 2.08
C LYS A 191 20.82 18.32 2.48
N TRP A 192 20.25 18.52 3.66
CA TRP A 192 19.16 17.66 4.14
C TRP A 192 17.87 17.86 3.34
N LEU A 193 17.59 19.08 2.88
CA LEU A 193 16.43 19.32 2.04
C LEU A 193 16.59 18.73 0.63
N VAL A 194 17.79 18.80 0.05
CA VAL A 194 18.14 18.09 -1.19
C VAL A 194 17.97 16.59 -1.02
N LEU A 195 18.44 16.03 0.10
CA LEU A 195 18.27 14.61 0.39
C LEU A 195 16.78 14.22 0.54
N ALA A 196 15.93 15.10 1.08
CA ALA A 196 14.49 14.89 1.08
C ALA A 196 13.94 14.80 -0.36
N GLY A 197 14.39 15.68 -1.25
CA GLY A 197 14.07 15.61 -2.68
C GLY A 197 14.55 14.32 -3.35
N VAL A 198 15.77 13.85 -3.02
CA VAL A 198 16.29 12.55 -3.51
C VAL A 198 15.39 11.39 -3.08
N PHE A 199 14.99 11.32 -1.81
CA PHE A 199 14.11 10.26 -1.33
C PHE A 199 12.73 10.28 -2.01
N VAL A 200 12.17 11.47 -2.25
CA VAL A 200 10.91 11.61 -3.01
C VAL A 200 11.10 11.17 -4.47
N GLY A 201 12.21 11.53 -5.12
CA GLY A 201 12.49 11.11 -6.49
C GLY A 201 12.65 9.60 -6.63
N PHE A 202 13.36 8.95 -5.70
CA PHE A 202 13.37 7.48 -5.67
C PHE A 202 12.00 6.88 -5.31
N GLY A 203 11.20 7.55 -4.48
CA GLY A 203 9.81 7.17 -4.21
C GLY A 203 8.95 7.23 -5.48
N PHE A 204 9.19 8.21 -6.35
CA PHE A 204 8.54 8.28 -7.66
C PHE A 204 8.92 7.08 -8.54
N LEU A 205 10.16 6.60 -8.44
CA LEU A 205 10.58 5.37 -9.13
C LEU A 205 9.98 4.09 -8.53
N THR A 206 9.31 4.15 -7.38
CA THR A 206 8.56 3.01 -6.84
C THR A 206 7.09 3.05 -7.23
N LYS A 207 6.43 4.21 -7.05
CA LYS A 207 4.97 4.34 -7.20
C LYS A 207 4.54 5.73 -7.69
N MET A 208 5.36 6.35 -8.54
CA MET A 208 5.03 7.54 -9.33
C MET A 208 4.45 8.69 -8.49
N LEU A 209 3.33 9.30 -8.92
CA LEU A 209 2.76 10.49 -8.28
C LEU A 209 2.31 10.26 -6.84
N GLN A 210 2.08 9.01 -6.42
CA GLN A 210 1.75 8.72 -5.01
C GLN A 210 2.90 9.16 -4.07
N ALA A 211 4.15 9.14 -4.52
CA ALA A 211 5.29 9.65 -3.75
C ALA A 211 5.25 11.17 -3.53
N LEU A 212 4.52 11.92 -4.37
CA LEU A 212 4.44 13.37 -4.28
C LEU A 212 3.43 13.85 -3.23
N LEU A 213 2.61 12.96 -2.66
CA LEU A 213 1.61 13.30 -1.62
C LEU A 213 2.23 13.99 -0.40
N VAL A 214 3.50 13.70 -0.10
CA VAL A 214 4.24 14.29 1.02
C VAL A 214 4.97 15.59 0.70
N VAL A 215 5.17 15.92 -0.57
CA VAL A 215 5.93 17.10 -0.99
C VAL A 215 5.30 18.39 -0.44
N PRO A 216 3.98 18.61 -0.53
CA PRO A 216 3.35 19.77 0.08
C PRO A 216 3.63 19.88 1.58
N ALA A 217 3.62 18.75 2.30
CA ALA A 217 3.86 18.72 3.74
C ALA A 217 5.30 19.11 4.09
N TYR A 218 6.29 18.61 3.34
CA TYR A 218 7.69 18.96 3.53
C TYR A 218 7.94 20.43 3.23
N ALA A 219 7.38 20.91 2.11
CA ALA A 219 7.50 22.29 1.69
C ALA A 219 6.86 23.23 2.71
N LEU A 220 5.64 22.94 3.17
CA LEU A 220 4.94 23.75 4.19
C LEU A 220 5.73 23.81 5.50
N ALA A 221 6.21 22.68 6.00
CA ALA A 221 6.99 22.64 7.24
C ALA A 221 8.29 23.46 7.13
N TYR A 222 9.04 23.32 6.03
CA TYR A 222 10.30 24.04 5.85
C TYR A 222 10.10 25.51 5.52
N LEU A 223 9.13 25.84 4.65
CA LEU A 223 8.77 27.21 4.32
C LEU A 223 8.26 27.93 5.55
N PHE A 224 7.47 27.28 6.41
CA PHE A 224 6.99 27.88 7.64
C PHE A 224 8.07 27.99 8.70
N ALA A 225 8.75 26.91 9.08
CA ALA A 225 9.61 26.84 10.27
C ALA A 225 11.13 26.93 9.99
N GLY A 226 11.57 26.90 8.74
CA GLY A 226 12.98 26.97 8.38
C GLY A 226 13.71 28.20 8.97
N PRO A 227 14.88 28.06 9.61
CA PRO A 227 15.61 29.17 10.20
C PRO A 227 15.98 30.32 9.22
N PRO A 228 16.38 30.05 7.96
CA PRO A 228 16.78 31.11 7.03
C PRO A 228 15.66 32.09 6.66
N LYS A 229 16.05 33.23 6.05
CA LYS A 229 15.12 34.20 5.45
C LYS A 229 14.27 33.55 4.36
N LEU A 230 13.09 34.11 4.09
CA LEU A 230 12.11 33.55 3.14
C LEU A 230 12.69 33.24 1.75
N GLY A 231 13.41 34.18 1.13
CA GLY A 231 14.02 33.96 -0.19
C GLY A 231 14.98 32.77 -0.24
N LYS A 232 15.79 32.58 0.82
CA LYS A 232 16.69 31.41 0.92
C LYS A 232 15.90 30.11 1.11
N ARG A 233 14.82 30.12 1.90
CA ARG A 233 13.94 28.94 2.04
C ARG A 233 13.33 28.52 0.71
N ILE A 234 12.85 29.49 -0.08
CA ILE A 234 12.31 29.25 -1.42
C ILE A 234 13.40 28.66 -2.33
N GLY A 235 14.58 29.27 -2.41
CA GLY A 235 15.69 28.74 -3.22
C GLY A 235 16.11 27.33 -2.82
N GLN A 236 16.12 27.02 -1.53
CA GLN A 236 16.41 25.67 -1.02
C GLN A 236 15.32 24.67 -1.42
N LEU A 237 14.04 25.05 -1.37
CA LEU A 237 12.92 24.21 -1.81
C LEU A 237 12.95 23.98 -3.33
N LEU A 238 13.29 25.00 -4.13
CA LEU A 238 13.50 24.84 -5.56
C LEU A 238 14.64 23.86 -5.86
N LEU A 239 15.75 23.95 -5.12
CA LEU A 239 16.85 22.99 -5.26
C LEU A 239 16.46 21.56 -4.83
N ALA A 240 15.62 21.41 -3.82
CA ALA A 240 15.05 20.12 -3.45
C ALA A 240 14.10 19.58 -4.52
N GLY A 241 13.30 20.44 -5.15
CA GLY A 241 12.48 20.10 -6.31
C GLY A 241 13.32 19.63 -7.49
N LEU A 242 14.43 20.32 -7.79
CA LEU A 242 15.40 19.87 -8.78
C LEU A 242 15.97 18.49 -8.43
N ALA A 243 16.26 18.23 -7.15
CA ALA A 243 16.73 16.91 -6.71
C ALA A 243 15.70 15.79 -6.92
N VAL A 244 14.40 16.08 -6.77
CA VAL A 244 13.32 15.14 -7.15
C VAL A 244 13.42 14.82 -8.64
N VAL A 245 13.48 15.85 -9.48
CA VAL A 245 13.54 15.72 -10.94
C VAL A 245 14.79 14.95 -11.36
N VAL A 246 15.96 15.23 -10.80
CA VAL A 246 17.20 14.51 -11.16
C VAL A 246 17.14 13.05 -10.71
N SER A 247 16.63 12.77 -9.50
CA SER A 247 16.64 11.41 -8.93
C SER A 247 15.61 10.48 -9.56
N ALA A 248 14.48 11.01 -10.05
CA ALA A 248 13.49 10.25 -10.82
C ALA A 248 13.76 10.30 -12.33
N GLY A 249 14.14 11.48 -12.83
CA GLY A 249 14.17 11.81 -14.24
C GLY A 249 15.27 11.12 -15.04
N TRP A 250 16.37 10.66 -14.41
CA TRP A 250 17.40 9.91 -15.14
C TRP A 250 16.84 8.62 -15.76
N TYR A 251 16.03 7.87 -15.01
CA TYR A 251 15.42 6.64 -15.49
C TYR A 251 14.37 6.95 -16.57
N ILE A 252 13.51 7.94 -16.31
CA ILE A 252 12.49 8.39 -17.26
C ILE A 252 13.15 8.82 -18.58
N ALA A 253 14.21 9.62 -18.51
CA ALA A 253 14.94 10.07 -19.68
C ALA A 253 15.54 8.90 -20.46
N ILE A 254 16.16 7.91 -19.79
CA ILE A 254 16.69 6.73 -20.49
C ILE A 254 15.57 5.98 -21.21
N VAL A 255 14.43 5.73 -20.56
CA VAL A 255 13.33 4.97 -21.15
C VAL A 255 12.70 5.72 -22.33
N GLU A 256 12.45 7.02 -22.19
CA GLU A 256 11.82 7.83 -23.24
C GLU A 256 12.74 8.09 -24.43
N LEU A 257 14.04 8.28 -24.20
CA LEU A 257 15.01 8.57 -25.26
C LEU A 257 15.49 7.31 -25.98
N MET A 258 15.31 6.14 -25.38
CA MET A 258 15.72 4.87 -25.97
C MET A 258 14.73 4.43 -27.05
N PRO A 259 15.22 4.12 -28.27
CA PRO A 259 14.41 3.56 -29.35
C PRO A 259 13.55 2.38 -28.90
N ALA A 260 12.30 2.35 -29.36
CA ALA A 260 11.32 1.32 -29.00
C ALA A 260 11.81 -0.11 -29.33
N SER A 261 12.69 -0.29 -30.32
CA SER A 261 13.29 -1.59 -30.65
C SER A 261 14.28 -2.11 -29.60
N MET A 262 14.79 -1.25 -28.71
CA MET A 262 15.78 -1.62 -27.69
C MET A 262 15.18 -1.82 -26.31
N ARG A 263 13.90 -1.49 -26.12
CA ARG A 263 13.20 -1.56 -24.83
C ARG A 263 11.89 -2.35 -24.93
N PRO A 264 11.39 -2.93 -23.82
CA PRO A 264 10.04 -3.49 -23.78
C PRO A 264 8.99 -2.43 -24.07
N TYR A 265 7.78 -2.89 -24.38
CA TYR A 265 6.61 -2.02 -24.35
C TYR A 265 6.34 -1.53 -22.93
N ILE A 266 5.96 -0.25 -22.74
CA ILE A 266 5.62 0.30 -21.44
C ILE A 266 4.17 -0.05 -21.10
N GLY A 267 3.99 -1.05 -20.23
CA GLY A 267 2.68 -1.52 -19.79
C GLY A 267 1.85 -0.42 -19.12
N GLY A 268 0.55 -0.40 -19.40
CA GLY A 268 -0.40 0.61 -18.93
C GLY A 268 -0.36 1.94 -19.68
N SER A 269 0.35 2.01 -20.81
CA SER A 269 0.33 3.14 -21.74
C SER A 269 -0.29 2.74 -23.08
N GLN A 270 -0.88 3.69 -23.81
CA GLN A 270 -1.41 3.46 -25.16
C GLN A 270 -0.39 3.80 -26.26
N ASN A 271 0.62 4.64 -25.96
CA ASN A 271 1.61 5.07 -26.95
C ASN A 271 3.04 4.62 -26.61
N ASN A 272 3.19 3.54 -25.84
CA ASN A 272 4.48 3.01 -25.41
C ASN A 272 5.35 4.07 -24.67
N SER A 273 4.72 4.88 -23.82
CA SER A 273 5.35 6.02 -23.12
C SER A 273 5.24 5.88 -21.60
N LEU A 274 6.36 6.05 -20.92
CA LEU A 274 6.46 6.11 -19.47
C LEU A 274 5.93 7.44 -18.91
N LEU A 275 6.07 8.54 -19.65
CA LEU A 275 5.46 9.83 -19.30
C LEU A 275 3.94 9.74 -19.35
N GLU A 276 3.38 9.12 -20.39
CA GLU A 276 1.94 8.86 -20.47
C GLU A 276 1.48 7.98 -19.30
N LEU A 277 2.19 6.88 -19.01
CA LEU A 277 1.89 5.99 -17.89
C LEU A 277 1.90 6.76 -16.56
N THR A 278 2.93 7.58 -16.33
CA THR A 278 3.15 8.27 -15.06
C THR A 278 2.19 9.44 -14.86
N LEU A 279 2.03 10.33 -15.85
CA LEU A 279 1.20 11.53 -15.73
C LEU A 279 -0.29 11.28 -16.01
N GLY A 280 -0.61 10.30 -16.87
CA GLY A 280 -1.96 9.88 -17.22
C GLY A 280 -2.51 8.82 -16.25
N TYR A 281 -2.45 7.55 -16.64
CA TYR A 281 -3.08 6.41 -15.95
C TYR A 281 -2.74 6.31 -14.44
N ASN A 282 -1.48 6.50 -14.05
CA ASN A 282 -1.05 6.49 -12.64
C ASN A 282 -0.96 7.89 -12.01
N GLY A 283 -1.38 8.92 -12.73
CA GLY A 283 -1.23 10.31 -12.33
C GLY A 283 -2.57 11.03 -12.22
N LEU A 284 -2.78 12.01 -13.10
CA LEU A 284 -3.97 12.87 -13.08
C LEU A 284 -5.26 12.09 -13.33
N GLY A 285 -5.21 11.03 -14.13
CA GLY A 285 -6.34 10.12 -14.35
C GLY A 285 -6.91 9.57 -13.06
N ARG A 286 -6.05 9.24 -12.08
CA ARG A 286 -6.50 8.76 -10.76
C ARG A 286 -7.32 9.80 -10.00
N LEU A 287 -7.04 11.09 -10.22
CA LEU A 287 -7.70 12.18 -9.50
C LEU A 287 -9.07 12.51 -10.08
N ASN A 288 -9.19 12.56 -11.41
CA ASN A 288 -10.42 12.96 -12.12
C ASN A 288 -11.27 11.77 -12.61
N GLY A 289 -10.78 10.53 -12.52
CA GLY A 289 -11.50 9.33 -12.95
C GLY A 289 -11.49 9.10 -14.46
N GLU A 290 -10.63 9.80 -15.20
CA GLU A 290 -10.49 9.68 -16.66
C GLU A 290 -9.29 8.77 -17.02
N GLU A 291 -9.14 7.62 -16.34
CA GLU A 291 -8.05 6.70 -16.64
C GLU A 291 -8.27 5.91 -17.94
N THR A 292 -7.25 5.97 -18.79
CA THR A 292 -7.10 5.10 -19.97
C THR A 292 -5.86 4.24 -19.76
N GLY A 293 -5.98 2.91 -19.74
CA GLY A 293 -4.86 2.01 -19.49
C GLY A 293 -5.24 0.68 -18.81
N SER A 294 -4.30 0.11 -18.06
CA SER A 294 -4.31 -1.26 -17.51
C SER A 294 -5.54 -1.69 -16.70
N VAL A 295 -6.36 -0.76 -16.24
CA VAL A 295 -7.66 -1.07 -15.65
C VAL A 295 -8.62 -0.05 -16.25
N GLY A 296 -9.53 -0.52 -17.11
CA GLY A 296 -10.48 0.35 -17.81
C GLY A 296 -11.30 1.16 -16.82
N GLY A 297 -11.31 2.49 -16.99
CA GLY A 297 -12.14 3.40 -16.22
C GLY A 297 -13.61 3.19 -16.58
N GLY A 298 -14.33 2.42 -15.77
CA GLY A 298 -15.78 2.58 -15.68
C GLY A 298 -16.04 3.95 -15.06
N GLY A 299 -16.23 4.97 -15.89
CA GLY A 299 -16.57 6.31 -15.44
C GLY A 299 -17.76 6.26 -14.47
N GLY A 300 -17.58 6.86 -13.29
CA GLY A 300 -18.62 6.99 -12.27
C GLY A 300 -18.71 5.80 -11.29
N GLY A 301 -18.20 5.99 -10.07
CA GLY A 301 -18.68 5.28 -8.87
C GLY A 301 -18.21 3.83 -8.65
N GLY A 302 -17.42 3.24 -9.55
CA GLY A 302 -16.96 1.84 -9.42
C GLY A 302 -15.95 1.57 -8.29
N TRP A 303 -15.33 2.60 -7.71
CA TRP A 303 -14.25 2.48 -6.71
C TRP A 303 -14.63 3.01 -5.32
N GLY A 304 -15.94 3.06 -5.04
CA GLY A 304 -16.51 3.60 -3.81
C GLY A 304 -16.82 5.10 -3.89
N GLU A 305 -17.65 5.56 -2.97
CA GLU A 305 -18.11 6.95 -2.92
C GLU A 305 -16.98 7.90 -2.50
N THR A 306 -16.73 8.92 -3.32
CA THR A 306 -15.79 10.00 -2.96
C THR A 306 -16.43 10.93 -1.94
N GLY A 307 -15.65 11.39 -0.97
CA GLY A 307 -16.09 12.40 -0.02
C GLY A 307 -15.27 12.42 1.26
N LEU A 308 -15.58 13.40 2.13
CA LEU A 308 -14.91 13.57 3.42
C LEU A 308 -14.99 12.32 4.30
N LEU A 309 -16.04 11.52 4.14
CA LEU A 309 -16.28 10.33 4.95
C LEU A 309 -15.70 9.04 4.37
N ARG A 310 -15.07 9.05 3.17
CA ARG A 310 -14.54 7.84 2.51
C ARG A 310 -13.58 7.05 3.40
N MET A 311 -12.70 7.71 4.15
CA MET A 311 -11.79 6.99 5.06
C MET A 311 -12.52 6.25 6.19
N PHE A 312 -13.77 6.60 6.49
CA PHE A 312 -14.57 6.03 7.58
C PHE A 312 -15.58 4.99 7.08
N ASP A 313 -15.71 4.80 5.76
CA ASP A 313 -16.64 3.84 5.16
C ASP A 313 -16.28 2.38 5.47
N SER A 314 -17.09 1.42 5.02
CA SER A 314 -16.88 -0.02 5.27
C SER A 314 -15.59 -0.59 4.66
N SER A 315 -15.11 0.00 3.57
CA SER A 315 -13.93 -0.46 2.83
C SER A 315 -12.61 0.04 3.43
N GLN A 316 -12.59 1.29 3.93
CA GLN A 316 -11.38 1.95 4.43
C GLN A 316 -11.30 1.97 5.96
N GLY A 317 -12.43 1.97 6.65
CA GLY A 317 -12.49 2.17 8.10
C GLY A 317 -11.61 1.18 8.87
N GLY A 318 -11.70 -0.11 8.53
CA GLY A 318 -10.92 -1.18 9.15
C GLY A 318 -9.44 -1.21 8.74
N GLN A 319 -9.05 -0.47 7.70
CA GLN A 319 -7.69 -0.46 7.15
C GLN A 319 -6.77 0.48 7.93
N VAL A 320 -7.15 1.76 8.03
CA VAL A 320 -6.28 2.82 8.58
C VAL A 320 -6.94 3.72 9.63
N SER A 321 -8.28 3.80 9.65
CA SER A 321 -8.99 4.89 10.33
C SER A 321 -9.14 4.72 11.84
N TRP A 322 -8.66 3.62 12.41
CA TRP A 322 -8.71 3.31 13.85
C TRP A 322 -8.33 4.50 14.74
N LEU A 323 -7.20 5.15 14.43
CA LEU A 323 -6.69 6.29 15.19
C LEU A 323 -6.76 7.61 14.40
N LEU A 324 -7.45 7.63 13.26
CA LEU A 324 -7.59 8.85 12.47
C LEU A 324 -8.41 9.94 13.20
N PRO A 325 -9.58 9.65 13.81
CA PRO A 325 -10.29 10.65 14.61
C PRO A 325 -9.48 11.21 15.80
N PRO A 326 -8.89 10.39 16.70
CA PRO A 326 -8.10 10.94 17.80
C PRO A 326 -6.83 11.64 17.32
N ALA A 327 -6.23 11.24 16.19
CA ALA A 327 -5.10 11.96 15.60
C ALA A 327 -5.48 13.41 15.24
N LEU A 328 -6.65 13.63 14.64
CA LEU A 328 -7.14 14.97 14.32
C LEU A 328 -7.40 15.81 15.58
N ILE A 329 -7.97 15.20 16.63
CA ILE A 329 -8.21 15.86 17.93
C ILE A 329 -6.88 16.35 18.53
N VAL A 330 -5.89 15.46 18.66
CA VAL A 330 -4.60 15.82 19.27
C VAL A 330 -3.75 16.73 18.37
N LEU A 331 -3.93 16.67 17.05
CA LEU A 331 -3.31 17.60 16.11
C LEU A 331 -3.81 19.03 16.33
N VAL A 332 -5.14 19.22 16.33
CA VAL A 332 -5.75 20.55 16.54
C VAL A 332 -5.36 21.09 17.90
N ALA A 333 -5.47 20.29 18.96
CA ALA A 333 -5.09 20.71 20.30
C ALA A 333 -3.59 21.04 20.39
N GLY A 334 -2.71 20.23 19.79
CA GLY A 334 -1.29 20.50 19.74
C GLY A 334 -0.95 21.80 19.01
N LEU A 335 -1.64 22.08 17.90
CA LEU A 335 -1.49 23.34 17.16
C LEU A 335 -1.96 24.51 18.03
N VAL A 336 -3.12 24.40 18.69
CA VAL A 336 -3.63 25.41 19.65
C VAL A 336 -2.60 25.72 20.74
N LEU A 337 -2.02 24.68 21.36
CA LEU A 337 -1.01 24.83 22.41
C LEU A 337 0.30 25.47 21.92
N THR A 338 0.55 25.45 20.62
CA THR A 338 1.76 26.00 19.98
C THR A 338 1.50 27.24 19.13
N LEU A 339 0.25 27.77 19.11
CA LEU A 339 -0.12 28.95 18.30
C LEU A 339 0.74 30.18 18.61
N ARG A 340 1.02 30.40 19.90
CA ARG A 340 1.85 31.52 20.39
C ARG A 340 3.34 31.21 20.43
N ALA A 341 3.74 29.98 20.08
CA ALA A 341 5.15 29.62 20.01
C ALA A 341 5.81 30.35 18.83
N ALA A 342 7.12 30.59 18.95
CA ALA A 342 7.91 31.16 17.87
C ALA A 342 7.75 30.34 16.58
N ARG A 343 7.84 30.99 15.43
CA ARG A 343 7.74 30.33 14.11
C ARG A 343 8.66 29.11 13.96
N THR A 344 9.85 29.19 14.54
CA THR A 344 10.89 28.15 14.52
C THR A 344 10.74 27.11 15.63
N ASP A 345 9.66 27.16 16.42
CA ASP A 345 9.37 26.15 17.42
C ASP A 345 9.22 24.77 16.77
N ARG A 346 9.96 23.80 17.30
CA ARG A 346 10.01 22.44 16.75
C ARG A 346 8.71 21.68 16.97
N SER A 347 8.00 21.98 18.06
CA SER A 347 6.71 21.33 18.35
C SER A 347 5.63 21.81 17.36
N ARG A 348 5.66 23.08 16.97
CA ARG A 348 4.79 23.58 15.90
C ARG A 348 5.20 23.04 14.54
N ALA A 349 6.50 23.06 14.23
CA ALA A 349 7.02 22.57 12.95
C ALA A 349 6.71 21.09 12.71
N GLY A 350 6.86 20.24 13.73
CA GLY A 350 6.53 18.82 13.65
C GLY A 350 5.04 18.57 13.41
N LEU A 351 4.16 19.29 14.13
CA LEU A 351 2.72 19.20 13.92
C LEU A 351 2.31 19.67 12.52
N ILE A 352 2.93 20.71 11.98
CA ILE A 352 2.71 21.14 10.59
C ILE A 352 3.16 20.06 9.62
N LEU A 353 4.37 19.51 9.78
CA LEU A 353 4.90 18.48 8.89
C LEU A 353 3.98 17.24 8.82
N TRP A 354 3.73 16.60 9.96
CA TRP A 354 3.00 15.35 9.99
C TRP A 354 1.49 15.56 9.88
N GLY A 355 0.96 16.65 10.41
CA GLY A 355 -0.45 17.00 10.29
C GLY A 355 -0.85 17.38 8.87
N SER A 356 0.00 18.13 8.15
CA SER A 356 -0.29 18.43 6.73
C SER A 356 -0.14 17.20 5.85
N TRP A 357 0.85 16.31 6.09
CA TRP A 357 0.89 14.99 5.44
C TRP A 357 -0.45 14.26 5.65
N LEU A 358 -0.87 14.10 6.91
CA LEU A 358 -2.10 13.42 7.27
C LEU A 358 -3.32 14.00 6.53
N VAL A 359 -3.53 15.32 6.63
CA VAL A 359 -4.71 16.00 6.06
C VAL A 359 -4.69 15.99 4.54
N ILE A 360 -3.55 16.27 3.91
CA ILE A 360 -3.43 16.32 2.44
C ILE A 360 -3.63 14.93 1.84
N THR A 361 -2.98 13.91 2.40
CA THR A 361 -3.13 12.54 1.90
C THR A 361 -4.56 12.02 2.10
N THR A 362 -5.17 12.32 3.26
CA THR A 362 -6.57 11.99 3.54
C THR A 362 -7.49 12.67 2.53
N GLY A 363 -7.30 13.96 2.28
CA GLY A 363 -8.08 14.72 1.29
C GLY A 363 -7.96 14.15 -0.11
N VAL A 364 -6.73 13.88 -0.59
CA VAL A 364 -6.52 13.30 -1.92
C VAL A 364 -7.21 11.94 -2.04
N PHE A 365 -7.04 11.04 -1.06
CA PHE A 365 -7.70 9.73 -1.10
C PHE A 365 -9.22 9.82 -0.97
N SER A 366 -9.73 10.77 -0.20
CA SER A 366 -11.16 11.04 -0.09
C SER A 366 -11.79 11.52 -1.39
N PHE A 367 -11.09 12.35 -2.17
CA PHE A 367 -11.66 13.04 -3.33
C PHE A 367 -11.20 12.52 -4.69
N MET A 368 -10.17 11.66 -4.76
CA MET A 368 -9.76 11.05 -6.03
C MET A 368 -10.88 10.16 -6.59
N GLN A 369 -11.28 10.42 -7.84
CA GLN A 369 -12.45 9.82 -8.47
C GLN A 369 -12.14 8.52 -9.22
N GLY A 370 -10.86 8.31 -9.53
CA GLY A 370 -10.39 7.14 -10.25
C GLY A 370 -10.21 5.90 -9.38
N ILE A 371 -9.45 4.94 -9.92
CA ILE A 371 -9.14 3.66 -9.30
C ILE A 371 -8.50 3.87 -7.94
N PHE A 372 -9.20 3.45 -6.91
CA PHE A 372 -8.78 3.52 -5.51
C PHE A 372 -8.81 2.14 -4.88
N HIS A 373 -7.68 1.72 -4.32
CA HIS A 373 -7.61 0.48 -3.56
C HIS A 373 -7.39 0.76 -2.08
N ALA A 374 -8.03 -0.06 -1.25
CA ALA A 374 -7.99 0.06 0.20
C ALA A 374 -6.54 0.12 0.75
N TYR A 375 -5.63 -0.64 0.14
CA TYR A 375 -4.25 -0.70 0.58
C TYR A 375 -3.44 0.59 0.32
N TYR A 376 -3.91 1.52 -0.51
CA TYR A 376 -3.25 2.83 -0.74
C TYR A 376 -3.14 3.63 0.56
N THR A 377 -4.09 3.40 1.48
CA THR A 377 -4.15 4.09 2.77
C THR A 377 -2.96 3.82 3.69
N VAL A 378 -2.09 2.85 3.38
CA VAL A 378 -0.83 2.65 4.11
C VAL A 378 0.04 3.92 4.16
N ALA A 379 -0.05 4.80 3.15
CA ALA A 379 0.64 6.08 3.12
C ALA A 379 0.25 7.03 4.28
N LEU A 380 -0.88 6.79 4.96
CA LEU A 380 -1.32 7.54 6.13
C LEU A 380 -0.76 6.98 7.45
N ALA A 381 -0.37 5.71 7.51
CA ALA A 381 0.00 5.04 8.76
C ALA A 381 1.16 5.75 9.51
N PRO A 382 2.25 6.20 8.85
CA PRO A 382 3.30 6.96 9.55
C PRO A 382 2.82 8.31 10.07
N ALA A 383 1.96 9.01 9.32
CA ALA A 383 1.44 10.32 9.70
C ALA A 383 0.47 10.22 10.88
N VAL A 384 -0.44 9.24 10.87
CA VAL A 384 -1.29 8.92 12.02
C VAL A 384 -0.43 8.62 13.24
N GLY A 385 0.57 7.73 13.10
CA GLY A 385 1.48 7.39 14.19
C GLY A 385 2.22 8.60 14.75
N ALA A 386 2.84 9.40 13.90
CA ALA A 386 3.57 10.60 14.31
C ALA A 386 2.66 11.59 15.04
N VAL A 387 1.48 11.92 14.48
CA VAL A 387 0.54 12.87 15.08
C VAL A 387 0.03 12.37 16.42
N VAL A 388 -0.38 11.10 16.51
CA VAL A 388 -0.82 10.49 17.78
C VAL A 388 0.30 10.52 18.81
N GLY A 389 1.51 10.09 18.46
CA GLY A 389 2.65 10.07 19.37
C GLY A 389 3.07 11.47 19.85
N MET A 390 3.17 12.44 18.94
CA MET A 390 3.56 13.82 19.25
C MET A 390 2.48 14.53 20.07
N GLY A 391 1.24 14.52 19.61
CA GLY A 391 0.11 15.21 20.23
C GLY A 391 -0.19 14.65 21.63
N SER A 392 -0.21 13.33 21.78
CA SER A 392 -0.50 12.69 23.07
C SER A 392 0.57 13.02 24.11
N VAL A 393 1.86 12.99 23.74
CA VAL A 393 2.95 13.33 24.66
C VAL A 393 2.97 14.83 25.00
N LEU A 394 2.67 15.69 24.02
CA LEU A 394 2.57 17.12 24.26
C LEU A 394 1.47 17.45 25.28
N LEU A 395 0.29 16.85 25.13
CA LEU A 395 -0.83 16.99 26.06
C LEU A 395 -0.52 16.35 27.42
N TRP A 396 0.09 15.16 27.44
CA TRP A 396 0.44 14.44 28.67
C TRP A 396 1.41 15.21 29.57
N ARG A 397 2.36 15.94 28.97
CA ARG A 397 3.28 16.83 29.71
C ARG A 397 2.54 17.96 30.40
N ARG A 398 1.37 18.36 29.87
CA ARG A 398 0.48 19.37 30.44
C ARG A 398 -0.76 18.76 31.07
N ARG A 399 -0.76 17.47 31.43
CA ARG A 399 -1.96 16.76 31.94
C ARG A 399 -2.62 17.36 33.18
N THR A 400 -1.98 18.29 33.88
CA THR A 400 -2.54 19.05 35.01
C THR A 400 -3.34 20.28 34.55
N ASP A 401 -3.22 20.67 33.27
CA ASP A 401 -4.05 21.66 32.60
C ASP A 401 -5.39 21.00 32.21
N VAL A 402 -6.49 21.67 32.55
CA VAL A 402 -7.85 21.19 32.27
C VAL A 402 -8.08 20.98 30.77
N PHE A 403 -7.57 21.86 29.91
CA PHE A 403 -7.70 21.72 28.46
C PHE A 403 -6.99 20.45 27.97
N ALA A 404 -5.77 20.20 28.45
CA ALA A 404 -5.01 19.03 28.03
C ALA A 404 -5.63 17.71 28.55
N ALA A 405 -6.10 17.70 29.80
CA ALA A 405 -6.77 16.55 30.39
C ALA A 405 -8.09 16.23 29.66
N LEU A 406 -8.94 17.23 29.41
CA LEU A 406 -10.18 17.08 28.67
C LEU A 406 -9.93 16.59 27.24
N THR A 407 -8.91 17.13 26.57
CA THR A 407 -8.54 16.71 25.21
C THR A 407 -8.08 15.25 25.18
N LEU A 408 -7.24 14.83 26.11
CA LEU A 408 -6.79 13.43 26.19
C LEU A 408 -7.95 12.49 26.49
N ALA A 409 -8.83 12.85 27.43
CA ALA A 409 -10.01 12.07 27.75
C ALA A 409 -10.95 11.96 26.53
N ALA A 410 -11.18 13.06 25.80
CA ALA A 410 -11.98 13.08 24.59
C ALA A 410 -11.37 12.22 23.48
N ALA A 411 -10.05 12.31 23.25
CA ALA A 411 -9.36 11.50 22.26
C ALA A 411 -9.47 10.00 22.60
N ILE A 412 -9.31 9.61 23.87
CA ILE A 412 -9.48 8.22 24.33
C ILE A 412 -10.93 7.75 24.13
N ALA A 413 -11.91 8.54 24.54
CA ALA A 413 -13.33 8.19 24.42
C ALA A 413 -13.76 8.03 22.95
N VAL A 414 -13.36 8.96 22.08
CA VAL A 414 -13.62 8.90 20.64
C VAL A 414 -12.93 7.68 20.02
N SER A 415 -11.69 7.39 20.40
CA SER A 415 -10.98 6.20 19.91
C SER A 415 -11.67 4.91 20.32
N ALA A 416 -12.18 4.82 21.56
CA ALA A 416 -12.88 3.65 22.08
C ALA A 416 -14.24 3.44 21.38
N TRP A 417 -15.02 4.52 21.22
CA TRP A 417 -16.27 4.50 20.47
C TRP A 417 -16.05 4.10 19.00
N TRP A 418 -15.05 4.69 18.35
CA TRP A 418 -14.77 4.38 16.95
C TRP A 418 -14.26 2.95 16.77
N SER A 419 -13.39 2.47 17.67
CA SER A 419 -12.95 1.07 17.66
C SER A 419 -14.10 0.10 17.90
N PHE A 420 -15.05 0.43 18.79
CA PHE A 420 -16.27 -0.35 18.98
C PHE A 420 -17.09 -0.43 17.69
N HIS A 421 -17.24 0.69 16.97
CA HIS A 421 -17.97 0.73 15.71
C HIS A 421 -17.28 -0.09 14.62
N LEU A 422 -15.95 0.04 14.47
CA LEU A 422 -15.17 -0.73 13.50
C LEU A 422 -15.21 -2.24 13.78
N LEU A 423 -14.98 -2.65 15.03
CA LEU A 423 -15.10 -4.05 15.44
C LEU A 423 -16.52 -4.59 15.25
N GLY A 424 -17.54 -3.73 15.38
CA GLY A 424 -18.93 -4.07 15.11
C GLY A 424 -19.23 -4.43 13.66
N ARG A 425 -18.36 -4.05 12.71
CA ARG A 425 -18.51 -4.41 11.28
C ARG A 425 -18.12 -5.86 10.99
N SER A 426 -17.34 -6.47 11.88
CA SER A 426 -16.94 -7.87 11.88
C SER A 426 -17.46 -8.54 13.15
N ALA A 427 -18.78 -8.53 13.37
CA ALA A 427 -19.38 -8.89 14.65
C ALA A 427 -19.01 -10.31 15.14
N ASP A 428 -18.76 -11.25 14.23
CA ASP A 428 -18.37 -12.63 14.56
C ASP A 428 -16.88 -12.77 14.93
N PHE A 429 -16.05 -11.79 14.56
CA PHE A 429 -14.62 -11.78 14.89
C PHE A 429 -14.40 -11.24 16.30
N VAL A 430 -14.05 -12.15 17.24
CA VAL A 430 -13.78 -11.83 18.65
C VAL A 430 -14.89 -10.93 19.23
N PRO A 431 -16.14 -11.40 19.27
CA PRO A 431 -17.34 -10.56 19.48
C PRO A 431 -17.34 -9.75 20.79
N TRP A 432 -16.61 -10.22 21.81
CA TRP A 432 -16.50 -9.55 23.11
C TRP A 432 -15.52 -8.37 23.09
N LEU A 433 -14.57 -8.32 22.15
CA LEU A 433 -13.48 -7.33 22.15
C LEU A 433 -14.01 -5.90 22.04
N ARG A 434 -15.02 -5.67 21.20
CA ARG A 434 -15.62 -4.34 21.03
C ARG A 434 -16.10 -3.78 22.38
N TRP A 435 -16.74 -4.61 23.20
CA TRP A 435 -17.28 -4.21 24.50
C TRP A 435 -16.17 -3.94 25.51
N VAL A 436 -15.13 -4.76 25.53
CA VAL A 436 -13.95 -4.55 26.38
C VAL A 436 -13.22 -3.26 26.02
N VAL A 437 -13.03 -2.98 24.73
CA VAL A 437 -12.42 -1.73 24.25
C VAL A 437 -13.26 -0.53 24.64
N LEU A 438 -14.58 -0.60 24.47
CA LEU A 438 -15.48 0.50 24.83
C LEU A 438 -15.45 0.76 26.34
N ALA A 439 -15.67 -0.27 27.16
CA ALA A 439 -15.69 -0.14 28.62
C ALA A 439 -14.32 0.32 29.16
N GLY A 440 -13.23 -0.31 28.71
CA GLY A 440 -11.87 0.06 29.09
C GLY A 440 -11.51 1.48 28.66
N GLY A 441 -11.92 1.91 27.46
CA GLY A 441 -11.72 3.26 26.97
C GLY A 441 -12.50 4.31 27.77
N ILE A 442 -13.75 4.04 28.16
CA ILE A 442 -14.54 4.92 29.03
C ILE A 442 -13.87 5.06 30.40
N VAL A 443 -13.48 3.94 31.02
CA VAL A 443 -12.76 3.93 32.31
C VAL A 443 -11.45 4.72 32.21
N ALA A 444 -10.68 4.52 31.13
CA ALA A 444 -9.45 5.25 30.87
C ALA A 444 -9.68 6.76 30.69
N ALA A 445 -10.74 7.16 29.96
CA ALA A 445 -11.10 8.56 29.74
C ALA A 445 -11.50 9.24 31.05
N VAL A 446 -12.33 8.60 31.87
CA VAL A 446 -12.70 9.11 33.21
C VAL A 446 -11.48 9.18 34.12
N GLY A 447 -10.64 8.14 34.11
CA GLY A 447 -9.39 8.11 34.85
C GLY A 447 -8.43 9.25 34.44
N MET A 448 -8.41 9.62 33.16
CA MET A 448 -7.61 10.75 32.66
C MET A 448 -8.08 12.08 33.26
N LEU A 449 -9.39 12.27 33.41
CA LEU A 449 -9.96 13.47 34.06
C LEU A 449 -9.64 13.50 35.57
N ALA A 450 -9.72 12.34 36.23
CA ALA A 450 -9.29 12.21 37.62
C ALA A 450 -7.77 12.43 37.80
N GLY A 451 -6.99 12.20 36.73
CA GLY A 451 -5.54 12.37 36.66
C GLY A 451 -5.02 13.77 37.04
N LEU A 452 -5.89 14.78 37.01
CA LEU A 452 -5.61 16.13 37.55
C LEU A 452 -5.25 16.13 39.04
N ARG A 453 -5.68 15.10 39.78
CA ARG A 453 -5.52 15.00 41.25
C ARG A 453 -4.74 13.75 41.69
N LEU A 454 -4.30 12.91 40.75
CA LEU A 454 -3.66 11.63 41.06
C LEU A 454 -2.13 11.73 41.13
N PRO A 455 -1.47 10.93 41.98
CA PRO A 455 -0.02 10.78 41.96
C PRO A 455 0.50 10.33 40.59
N ALA A 456 1.72 10.77 40.23
CA ALA A 456 2.32 10.49 38.93
C ALA A 456 2.37 9.00 38.56
N ARG A 457 2.58 8.11 39.53
CA ARG A 457 2.57 6.64 39.32
C ARG A 457 1.20 6.14 38.87
N MET A 458 0.12 6.57 39.53
CA MET A 458 -1.25 6.18 39.16
C MET A 458 -1.65 6.75 37.80
N ALA A 459 -1.25 8.00 37.52
CA ALA A 459 -1.47 8.60 36.20
C ALA A 459 -0.78 7.77 35.10
N LEU A 460 0.47 7.31 35.31
CA LEU A 460 1.17 6.45 34.36
C LEU A 460 0.47 5.11 34.14
N VAL A 461 -0.08 4.49 35.19
CA VAL A 461 -0.89 3.26 35.08
C VAL A 461 -2.12 3.51 34.22
N ILE A 462 -2.84 4.61 34.44
CA ILE A 462 -4.01 4.99 33.64
C ILE A 462 -3.61 5.24 32.18
N ALA A 463 -2.48 5.91 31.92
CA ALA A 463 -1.99 6.11 30.57
C ALA A 463 -1.62 4.79 29.87
N GLY A 464 -1.01 3.84 30.59
CA GLY A 464 -0.73 2.50 30.09
C GLY A 464 -2.01 1.74 29.76
N PHE A 465 -3.00 1.79 30.65
CA PHE A 465 -4.32 1.17 30.43
C PHE A 465 -5.06 1.79 29.24
N ALA A 466 -5.06 3.13 29.13
CA ALA A 466 -5.61 3.86 28.00
C ALA A 466 -4.97 3.43 26.68
N LEU A 467 -3.63 3.32 26.65
CA LEU A 467 -2.90 2.90 25.47
C LEU A 467 -3.29 1.48 25.04
N THR A 468 -3.41 0.54 25.99
CA THR A 468 -3.85 -0.82 25.71
C THR A 468 -5.27 -0.84 25.15
N ALA A 469 -6.21 -0.11 25.76
CA ALA A 469 -7.59 -0.05 25.29
C ALA A 469 -7.69 0.54 23.86
N VAL A 470 -6.95 1.63 23.59
CA VAL A 470 -6.92 2.32 22.29
C VAL A 470 -6.29 1.46 21.19
N LEU A 471 -5.25 0.69 21.51
CA LEU A 471 -4.54 -0.14 20.53
C LEU A 471 -5.12 -1.55 20.37
N ALA A 472 -5.95 -2.04 21.29
CA ALA A 472 -6.46 -3.41 21.25
C ALA A 472 -7.26 -3.73 19.97
N GLY A 473 -8.09 -2.81 19.50
CA GLY A 473 -8.84 -2.95 18.24
C GLY A 473 -7.94 -3.10 17.00
N PRO A 474 -7.10 -2.10 16.67
CA PRO A 474 -6.21 -2.20 15.51
C PRO A 474 -5.18 -3.34 15.67
N ALA A 475 -4.71 -3.64 16.89
CA ALA A 475 -3.82 -4.77 17.14
C ALA A 475 -4.49 -6.11 16.83
N ALA A 476 -5.77 -6.31 17.18
CA ALA A 476 -6.50 -7.53 16.85
C ALA A 476 -6.66 -7.70 15.33
N TYR A 477 -7.01 -6.63 14.60
CA TYR A 477 -7.05 -6.66 13.13
C TYR A 477 -5.66 -6.90 12.52
N ALA A 478 -4.61 -6.28 13.07
CA ALA A 478 -3.24 -6.48 12.62
C ALA A 478 -2.79 -7.94 12.80
N VAL A 479 -3.07 -8.55 13.95
CA VAL A 479 -2.75 -9.96 14.21
C VAL A 479 -3.54 -10.89 13.29
N GLN A 480 -4.85 -10.66 13.12
CA GLN A 480 -5.64 -11.47 12.18
C GLN A 480 -5.14 -11.29 10.74
N THR A 481 -4.76 -10.07 10.34
CA THR A 481 -4.21 -9.79 9.00
C THR A 481 -2.92 -10.57 8.78
N ALA A 482 -2.03 -10.60 9.79
CA ALA A 482 -0.79 -11.37 9.73
C ALA A 482 -1.01 -12.89 9.74
N ALA A 483 -2.08 -13.36 10.39
CA ALA A 483 -2.44 -14.77 10.46
C ALA A 483 -3.19 -15.28 9.22
N THR A 484 -3.64 -14.39 8.35
CA THR A 484 -4.40 -14.72 7.14
C THR A 484 -3.48 -14.59 5.92
N PRO A 485 -3.35 -15.62 5.07
CA PRO A 485 -2.67 -15.50 3.79
C PRO A 485 -3.38 -14.52 2.85
N HIS A 486 -2.61 -13.77 2.06
CA HIS A 486 -3.15 -12.82 1.08
C HIS A 486 -2.58 -13.11 -0.31
N THR A 487 -3.43 -13.08 -1.32
CA THR A 487 -3.05 -13.27 -2.73
C THR A 487 -3.85 -12.34 -3.64
N GLY A 488 -3.35 -12.10 -4.85
CA GLY A 488 -4.06 -11.33 -5.88
C GLY A 488 -3.81 -9.83 -5.84
N SER A 489 -4.49 -9.07 -6.70
CA SER A 489 -4.15 -7.66 -6.95
C SER A 489 -4.79 -6.64 -6.00
N ILE A 490 -5.82 -7.04 -5.25
CA ILE A 490 -6.59 -6.14 -4.37
C ILE A 490 -6.71 -6.73 -2.96
N PRO A 491 -5.59 -6.90 -2.23
CA PRO A 491 -5.64 -7.40 -0.86
C PRO A 491 -6.24 -6.36 0.09
N SER A 492 -6.80 -6.81 1.21
CA SER A 492 -7.35 -5.96 2.27
C SER A 492 -7.00 -6.52 3.65
N ALA A 493 -6.85 -5.62 4.63
CA ALA A 493 -6.52 -5.99 6.00
C ALA A 493 -7.79 -6.24 6.82
N GLY A 494 -7.67 -7.07 7.86
CA GLY A 494 -8.74 -7.37 8.79
C GLY A 494 -9.56 -8.61 8.42
N PRO A 495 -10.48 -9.02 9.31
CA PRO A 495 -11.42 -10.10 9.05
C PRO A 495 -12.31 -9.77 7.86
N ALA A 496 -12.74 -10.81 7.14
CA ALA A 496 -13.72 -10.64 6.07
C ALA A 496 -15.03 -10.10 6.66
N SER A 497 -15.46 -8.92 6.21
CA SER A 497 -16.77 -8.34 6.55
C SER A 497 -17.77 -8.58 5.41
N PRO A 498 -19.03 -8.97 5.68
CA PRO A 498 -20.07 -9.22 4.68
C PRO A 498 -20.46 -8.06 3.74
N GLY A 499 -19.80 -6.89 3.81
CA GLY A 499 -20.10 -5.72 2.98
C GLY A 499 -18.89 -4.83 2.67
N GLY A 500 -17.67 -5.40 2.72
CA GLY A 500 -16.41 -4.64 2.69
C GLY A 500 -15.55 -4.75 1.42
N GLY A 501 -15.99 -5.42 0.35
CA GLY A 501 -15.11 -5.62 -0.81
C GLY A 501 -15.82 -5.77 -2.16
N PHE A 502 -15.47 -4.90 -3.10
CA PHE A 502 -15.43 -5.25 -4.53
C PHE A 502 -14.16 -6.08 -4.75
N GLY A 503 -14.20 -7.37 -4.41
CA GLY A 503 -13.04 -8.25 -4.58
C GLY A 503 -13.23 -9.64 -4.00
N GLY A 504 -13.32 -10.63 -4.90
CA GLY A 504 -12.89 -12.02 -4.71
C GLY A 504 -13.39 -12.75 -3.46
N ARG A 505 -14.48 -13.50 -3.62
CA ARG A 505 -14.84 -14.62 -2.74
C ARG A 505 -13.74 -15.70 -2.86
N GLY A 506 -12.69 -15.59 -2.05
CA GLY A 506 -11.69 -16.64 -1.87
C GLY A 506 -12.28 -17.82 -1.09
N GLY A 507 -12.17 -19.02 -1.65
CA GLY A 507 -12.72 -20.25 -1.07
C GLY A 507 -12.02 -20.70 0.21
N GLY A 508 -12.80 -21.23 1.15
CA GLY A 508 -12.40 -21.92 2.38
C GLY A 508 -13.64 -22.52 3.08
N PRO A 509 -13.52 -23.63 3.83
CA PRO A 509 -14.36 -24.83 3.64
C PRO A 509 -15.70 -24.84 4.40
N GLY A 510 -16.53 -25.79 3.97
CA GLY A 510 -17.92 -26.04 4.34
C GLY A 510 -18.30 -25.89 5.82
N GLY A 511 -19.50 -25.33 6.00
CA GLY A 511 -20.28 -25.40 7.23
C GLY A 511 -21.72 -25.71 6.87
N ASP A 512 -22.12 -26.96 7.09
CA ASP A 512 -23.52 -27.39 7.09
C ASP A 512 -24.31 -26.63 8.14
N GLY A 513 -25.50 -26.17 7.76
CA GLY A 513 -26.40 -25.46 8.66
C GLY A 513 -27.72 -25.09 8.00
N GLY A 514 -28.52 -26.12 7.67
CA GLY A 514 -29.89 -25.89 7.21
C GLY A 514 -30.79 -25.33 8.31
N ARG A 515 -31.70 -24.42 7.93
CA ARG A 515 -33.14 -24.42 8.25
C ARG A 515 -33.78 -23.17 7.68
N GLY A 516 -34.84 -23.36 6.91
CA GLY A 516 -35.50 -22.30 6.17
C GLY A 516 -36.39 -21.39 7.02
N GLN A 517 -36.77 -20.26 6.43
CA GLN A 517 -38.10 -19.69 6.64
C GLN A 517 -38.47 -18.78 5.47
N ARG A 518 -39.61 -19.10 4.84
CA ARG A 518 -40.39 -18.17 4.02
C ARG A 518 -40.85 -17.02 4.92
N GLY A 519 -40.72 -15.79 4.44
CA GLY A 519 -41.23 -14.61 5.11
C GLY A 519 -41.44 -13.49 4.10
N THR A 520 -42.64 -13.48 3.51
CA THR A 520 -43.26 -12.32 2.86
C THR A 520 -43.36 -11.15 3.83
N LEU A 521 -43.13 -9.90 3.39
CA LEU A 521 -43.96 -8.73 3.71
C LEU A 521 -43.58 -7.52 2.80
N PRO A 522 -44.50 -6.56 2.55
CA PRO A 522 -44.50 -5.62 1.42
C PRO A 522 -44.36 -4.12 1.80
N GLY A 523 -44.22 -3.26 0.78
CA GLY A 523 -44.40 -1.80 0.82
C GLY A 523 -43.15 -1.04 0.33
N GLY A 524 -43.18 -0.06 -0.57
CA GLY A 524 -44.26 0.73 -1.18
C GLY A 524 -43.79 2.20 -1.29
N PHE A 525 -43.97 2.81 -2.48
CA PHE A 525 -43.86 4.24 -2.86
C PHE A 525 -42.55 4.73 -3.55
N PRO A 526 -42.63 5.78 -4.41
CA PRO A 526 -43.15 5.69 -5.79
C PRO A 526 -42.23 6.41 -6.80
N GLY A 527 -42.61 6.38 -8.08
CA GLY A 527 -41.78 6.76 -9.21
C GLY A 527 -41.53 8.26 -9.44
N GLY A 528 -40.52 8.51 -10.27
CA GLY A 528 -40.30 9.73 -11.03
C GLY A 528 -39.76 9.32 -12.40
N GLY A 529 -40.57 9.48 -13.44
CA GLY A 529 -40.25 9.07 -14.81
C GLY A 529 -39.63 10.19 -15.65
N PHE A 530 -39.02 9.81 -16.78
CA PHE A 530 -38.91 10.55 -18.06
C PHE A 530 -38.33 9.58 -19.14
N PRO A 531 -38.49 9.87 -20.46
CA PRO A 531 -39.25 8.99 -21.35
C PRO A 531 -38.45 8.36 -22.51
N GLY A 532 -39.03 7.29 -23.06
CA GLY A 532 -39.20 7.07 -24.51
C GLY A 532 -37.98 6.87 -25.40
N GLY A 533 -37.77 5.62 -25.84
CA GLY A 533 -36.86 5.29 -26.95
C GLY A 533 -37.03 3.87 -27.49
N GLY A 534 -37.98 3.70 -28.41
CA GLY A 534 -37.99 2.74 -29.54
C GLY A 534 -37.67 1.26 -29.34
N THR A 535 -38.70 0.41 -29.37
CA THR A 535 -38.61 -1.01 -29.77
C THR A 535 -38.53 -1.14 -31.30
N PRO A 536 -37.78 -2.15 -31.79
CA PRO A 536 -38.30 -3.00 -32.87
C PRO A 536 -38.35 -4.50 -32.50
N PRO A 537 -39.05 -5.34 -33.30
CA PRO A 537 -39.82 -6.47 -32.78
C PRO A 537 -39.21 -7.87 -33.01
N GLY A 538 -39.59 -8.80 -32.12
CA GLY A 538 -40.05 -10.16 -32.47
C GLY A 538 -39.00 -11.22 -32.86
N GLY A 539 -38.88 -12.28 -32.04
CA GLY A 539 -38.27 -13.53 -32.49
C GLY A 539 -38.01 -14.59 -31.42
N ALA A 540 -38.98 -15.50 -31.26
CA ALA A 540 -38.86 -16.89 -30.80
C ALA A 540 -38.52 -17.18 -29.31
N THR A 541 -39.58 -17.55 -28.61
CA THR A 541 -39.64 -18.45 -27.45
C THR A 541 -38.84 -19.73 -27.66
N GLY A 542 -37.86 -19.97 -26.80
CA GLY A 542 -37.19 -21.26 -26.63
C GLY A 542 -37.13 -21.61 -25.15
N THR A 543 -38.05 -22.46 -24.71
CA THR A 543 -38.07 -23.10 -23.40
C THR A 543 -36.81 -23.93 -23.17
N VAL A 544 -36.04 -23.63 -22.12
CA VAL A 544 -34.96 -24.50 -21.65
C VAL A 544 -35.50 -25.34 -20.48
N PRO A 545 -35.57 -26.68 -20.58
CA PRO A 545 -36.01 -27.54 -19.50
C PRO A 545 -34.99 -27.58 -18.36
N GLY A 546 -35.50 -27.63 -17.13
CA GLY A 546 -34.70 -27.92 -15.94
C GLY A 546 -34.02 -29.29 -16.05
N GLY A 547 -32.69 -29.28 -16.04
CA GLY A 547 -31.86 -30.46 -15.90
C GLY A 547 -31.09 -30.36 -14.59
N THR A 548 -31.53 -31.12 -13.60
CA THR A 548 -30.78 -31.44 -12.38
C THR A 548 -29.47 -32.14 -12.75
N ALA A 549 -28.35 -31.43 -12.66
CA ALA A 549 -27.03 -32.05 -12.73
C ALA A 549 -26.64 -32.56 -11.34
N ALA A 550 -26.67 -33.88 -11.23
CA ALA A 550 -26.22 -34.67 -10.11
C ALA A 550 -24.76 -34.36 -9.72
N GLY A 551 -24.49 -34.48 -8.42
CA GLY A 551 -23.15 -34.41 -7.87
C GLY A 551 -22.24 -35.47 -8.47
N GLY A 552 -21.15 -35.00 -9.06
CA GLY A 552 -19.95 -35.77 -9.37
C GLY A 552 -18.76 -34.92 -9.01
N GLY A 553 -18.10 -35.24 -7.90
CA GLY A 553 -16.84 -34.64 -7.53
C GLY A 553 -15.74 -35.09 -8.51
N LEU A 554 -15.25 -34.14 -9.29
CA LEU A 554 -13.94 -34.24 -9.94
C LEU A 554 -13.09 -33.11 -9.39
N ARG A 555 -12.06 -33.50 -8.62
CA ARG A 555 -10.94 -32.64 -8.26
C ARG A 555 -10.16 -32.34 -9.54
N GLY A 556 -10.36 -31.15 -10.10
CA GLY A 556 -9.47 -30.55 -11.08
C GLY A 556 -8.85 -29.31 -10.44
N ASP A 557 -7.57 -29.38 -10.10
CA ASP A 557 -6.82 -28.29 -9.44
C ASP A 557 -6.26 -27.26 -10.46
N GLY A 558 -6.67 -27.33 -11.74
CA GLY A 558 -6.31 -26.37 -12.79
C GLY A 558 -7.44 -25.36 -13.07
N GLY A 559 -7.10 -24.07 -13.13
CA GLY A 559 -8.07 -23.01 -13.41
C GLY A 559 -7.43 -21.79 -14.08
N MET A 560 -8.08 -21.25 -15.12
CA MET A 560 -7.64 -20.02 -15.78
C MET A 560 -7.59 -18.85 -14.79
N GLY A 561 -6.51 -18.08 -14.82
CA GLY A 561 -6.40 -16.84 -14.07
C GLY A 561 -7.47 -15.83 -14.50
N GLY A 562 -7.99 -15.06 -13.56
CA GLY A 562 -8.91 -13.96 -13.83
C GLY A 562 -8.21 -12.61 -13.88
N LEU A 563 -8.94 -11.53 -14.16
CA LEU A 563 -8.41 -10.16 -14.21
C LEU A 563 -7.60 -9.76 -12.95
N LEU A 564 -7.92 -10.34 -11.78
CA LEU A 564 -7.32 -9.97 -10.49
C LEU A 564 -6.53 -11.11 -9.82
N ASN A 565 -6.53 -12.31 -10.40
CA ASN A 565 -5.89 -13.51 -9.82
C ASN A 565 -5.10 -14.26 -10.88
N ALA A 566 -3.91 -14.74 -10.55
CA ALA A 566 -3.11 -15.57 -11.45
C ALA A 566 -3.77 -16.92 -11.75
N ALA A 567 -3.33 -17.54 -12.85
CA ALA A 567 -3.73 -18.90 -13.20
C ALA A 567 -3.14 -19.92 -12.23
N THR A 568 -3.93 -20.94 -11.89
CA THR A 568 -3.43 -22.14 -11.21
C THR A 568 -3.08 -23.17 -12.28
N VAL A 569 -1.82 -23.60 -12.27
CA VAL A 569 -1.25 -24.45 -13.32
C VAL A 569 -1.09 -25.86 -12.78
N SER A 570 -1.63 -26.84 -13.50
CA SER A 570 -1.49 -28.26 -13.17
C SER A 570 -0.11 -28.79 -13.55
N ASP A 571 0.28 -29.93 -12.97
CA ASP A 571 1.54 -30.60 -13.31
C ASP A 571 1.57 -31.05 -14.79
N GLU A 572 0.41 -31.42 -15.36
CA GLU A 572 0.28 -31.77 -16.77
C GLU A 572 0.53 -30.55 -17.67
N MET A 573 -0.14 -29.43 -17.40
CA MET A 573 0.08 -28.19 -18.14
C MET A 573 1.51 -27.68 -17.99
N LYS A 574 2.09 -27.75 -16.79
CA LYS A 574 3.49 -27.39 -16.57
C LYS A 574 4.43 -28.26 -17.41
N SER A 575 4.31 -29.58 -17.30
CA SER A 575 5.18 -30.51 -18.04
C SER A 575 5.09 -30.30 -19.55
N LEU A 576 3.90 -29.91 -20.03
CA LEU A 576 3.64 -29.58 -21.42
C LEU A 576 4.32 -28.29 -21.87
N LEU A 577 4.32 -27.25 -21.03
CA LEU A 577 5.00 -25.99 -21.33
C LEU A 577 6.52 -26.10 -21.20
N ASP A 578 7.01 -26.92 -20.27
CA ASP A 578 8.45 -27.18 -20.06
C ASP A 578 9.04 -28.02 -21.22
N ALA A 579 8.21 -28.73 -21.98
CA ALA A 579 8.66 -29.55 -23.11
C ALA A 579 9.28 -28.67 -24.22
N ASP A 580 10.57 -28.91 -24.50
CA ASP A 580 11.38 -28.17 -25.47
C ASP A 580 11.42 -26.64 -25.22
N ALA A 581 11.25 -26.20 -23.97
CA ALA A 581 11.18 -24.79 -23.60
C ALA A 581 12.38 -23.96 -24.10
N ASP A 582 13.57 -24.56 -24.14
CA ASP A 582 14.83 -23.96 -24.58
C ASP A 582 14.85 -23.59 -26.07
N ARG A 583 13.93 -24.14 -26.88
CA ARG A 583 13.80 -23.83 -28.31
C ARG A 583 13.04 -22.54 -28.58
N TYR A 584 12.33 -22.00 -27.59
CA TYR A 584 11.44 -20.87 -27.76
C TYR A 584 11.90 -19.66 -26.95
N THR A 585 11.55 -18.46 -27.43
CA THR A 585 11.73 -17.24 -26.62
C THR A 585 10.65 -17.15 -25.55
N TRP A 586 9.43 -17.58 -25.88
CA TRP A 586 8.31 -17.70 -24.95
C TRP A 586 7.67 -19.09 -25.07
N VAL A 587 7.61 -19.82 -23.96
CA VAL A 587 6.95 -21.14 -23.91
C VAL A 587 5.44 -21.03 -24.12
N ALA A 588 4.88 -19.87 -23.80
CA ALA A 588 3.49 -19.56 -24.12
C ALA A 588 3.26 -18.06 -24.26
N ALA A 589 2.15 -17.70 -24.87
CA ALA A 589 1.55 -16.37 -24.80
C ALA A 589 0.13 -16.45 -24.23
N ALA A 590 -0.21 -15.48 -23.38
CA ALA A 590 -1.53 -15.38 -22.76
C ALA A 590 -2.01 -13.92 -22.73
N VAL A 591 -3.31 -13.71 -22.91
CA VAL A 591 -3.92 -12.38 -22.79
C VAL A 591 -3.98 -11.98 -21.31
N GLY A 592 -3.43 -10.80 -21.00
CA GLY A 592 -3.38 -10.28 -19.64
C GLY A 592 -2.18 -10.79 -18.84
N SER A 593 -1.45 -9.89 -18.19
CA SER A 593 -0.28 -10.23 -17.37
C SER A 593 -0.63 -11.12 -16.18
N GLN A 594 -1.84 -11.03 -15.63
CA GLN A 594 -2.26 -11.92 -14.54
C GLN A 594 -2.34 -13.37 -15.01
N SER A 595 -2.92 -13.62 -16.19
CA SER A 595 -2.95 -14.96 -16.78
C SER A 595 -1.53 -15.48 -17.03
N ALA A 596 -0.70 -14.68 -17.72
CA ALA A 596 0.68 -15.04 -18.03
C ALA A 596 1.54 -15.33 -16.78
N SER A 597 1.37 -14.54 -15.71
CA SER A 597 2.17 -14.67 -14.48
C SER A 597 2.05 -16.03 -13.81
N GLY A 598 0.87 -16.66 -13.84
CA GLY A 598 0.66 -17.98 -13.25
C GLY A 598 1.48 -19.06 -13.96
N TYR A 599 1.45 -19.06 -15.29
CA TYR A 599 2.23 -19.98 -16.12
C TYR A 599 3.74 -19.75 -15.96
N GLN A 600 4.19 -18.50 -16.04
CA GLN A 600 5.61 -18.16 -15.88
C GLN A 600 6.19 -18.56 -14.52
N LEU A 601 5.45 -18.31 -13.43
CA LEU A 601 5.89 -18.69 -12.09
C LEU A 601 5.87 -20.21 -11.88
N ALA A 602 5.04 -20.94 -12.62
CA ALA A 602 4.95 -22.39 -12.54
C ALA A 602 6.08 -23.09 -13.30
N THR A 603 6.37 -22.65 -14.54
CA THR A 603 7.39 -23.25 -15.40
C THR A 603 8.79 -22.80 -15.02
N GLY A 604 8.97 -21.52 -14.69
CA GLY A 604 10.31 -20.92 -14.64
C GLY A 604 10.66 -20.14 -15.90
N ASP A 605 9.87 -20.28 -16.96
CA ASP A 605 10.19 -19.83 -18.30
C ASP A 605 9.36 -18.61 -18.75
N PRO A 606 9.87 -17.79 -19.70
CA PRO A 606 9.15 -16.60 -20.15
C PRO A 606 7.78 -16.92 -20.77
N VAL A 607 6.74 -16.23 -20.29
CA VAL A 607 5.40 -16.27 -20.88
C VAL A 607 5.02 -14.86 -21.33
N MET A 608 4.71 -14.70 -22.61
CA MET A 608 4.37 -13.39 -23.18
C MET A 608 2.99 -12.93 -22.68
N ALA A 609 2.97 -11.78 -22.02
CA ALA A 609 1.72 -11.10 -21.67
C ALA A 609 1.25 -10.24 -22.85
N ILE A 610 0.14 -10.63 -23.47
CA ILE A 610 -0.49 -9.86 -24.55
C ILE A 610 -1.43 -8.83 -23.93
N GLY A 611 -1.23 -7.57 -24.30
CA GLY A 611 -2.06 -6.44 -23.90
C GLY A 611 -1.89 -5.97 -22.45
N GLY A 612 -0.76 -6.25 -21.82
CA GLY A 612 -0.45 -5.76 -20.47
C GLY A 612 -1.38 -6.33 -19.40
N PHE A 613 -1.63 -5.58 -18.32
CA PHE A 613 -2.31 -6.09 -17.12
C PHE A 613 -3.66 -6.77 -17.39
N ASN A 614 -4.53 -6.14 -18.19
CA ASN A 614 -5.91 -6.55 -18.48
C ASN A 614 -6.14 -6.94 -19.96
N GLY A 615 -5.10 -6.93 -20.79
CA GLY A 615 -5.24 -7.18 -22.23
C GLY A 615 -5.59 -5.96 -23.09
N SER A 616 -5.58 -4.73 -22.55
CA SER A 616 -5.96 -3.51 -23.29
C SER A 616 -4.79 -2.68 -23.84
N ASP A 617 -3.55 -3.05 -23.57
CA ASP A 617 -2.40 -2.35 -24.15
C ASP A 617 -2.20 -2.75 -25.63
N PRO A 618 -1.79 -1.83 -26.53
CA PRO A 618 -1.54 -2.13 -27.95
C PRO A 618 -0.20 -2.87 -28.18
N SER A 619 0.04 -3.96 -27.45
CA SER A 619 1.29 -4.72 -27.56
C SER A 619 1.14 -6.22 -27.22
N PRO A 620 1.68 -7.12 -28.06
CA PRO A 620 2.13 -6.85 -29.42
C PRO A 620 0.94 -6.48 -30.33
N THR A 621 1.23 -5.85 -31.47
CA THR A 621 0.24 -5.77 -32.56
C THR A 621 0.04 -7.14 -33.18
N LEU A 622 -1.10 -7.38 -33.87
CA LEU A 622 -1.35 -8.62 -34.58
C LEU A 622 -0.20 -8.98 -35.55
N ALA A 623 0.28 -8.01 -36.34
CA ALA A 623 1.36 -8.23 -37.28
C ALA A 623 2.69 -8.62 -36.60
N GLN A 624 2.99 -8.02 -35.44
CA GLN A 624 4.17 -8.42 -34.65
C GLN A 624 4.01 -9.84 -34.09
N PHE A 625 2.84 -10.17 -33.55
CA PHE A 625 2.55 -11.50 -33.03
C PHE A 625 2.67 -12.57 -34.13
N GLN A 626 2.07 -12.34 -35.29
CA GLN A 626 2.20 -13.22 -36.46
C GLN A 626 3.66 -13.44 -36.87
N ARG A 627 4.49 -12.38 -36.83
CA ARG A 627 5.92 -12.50 -37.11
C ARG A 627 6.63 -13.34 -36.05
N TYR A 628 6.34 -13.15 -34.76
CA TYR A 628 6.94 -13.96 -33.70
C TYR A 628 6.59 -15.44 -33.83
N VAL A 629 5.35 -15.75 -34.22
CA VAL A 629 4.92 -17.12 -34.52
C VAL A 629 5.65 -17.67 -35.75
N ALA A 630 5.74 -16.90 -36.85
CA ALA A 630 6.46 -17.31 -38.05
C ALA A 630 7.96 -17.53 -37.82
N ASP A 631 8.57 -16.73 -36.93
CA ASP A 631 9.97 -16.86 -36.51
C ASP A 631 10.19 -18.06 -35.54
N GLY A 632 9.14 -18.77 -35.14
CA GLY A 632 9.21 -19.88 -34.17
C GLY A 632 9.52 -19.44 -32.74
N LYS A 633 9.21 -18.20 -32.35
CA LYS A 633 9.55 -17.65 -31.03
C LYS A 633 8.58 -18.01 -29.92
N ILE A 634 7.35 -18.41 -30.27
CA ILE A 634 6.28 -18.70 -29.32
C ILE A 634 5.79 -20.13 -29.57
N HIS A 635 5.81 -20.98 -28.54
CA HIS A 635 5.34 -22.36 -28.66
C HIS A 635 3.81 -22.45 -28.61
N TYR A 636 3.21 -22.04 -27.50
CA TYR A 636 1.77 -22.15 -27.28
C TYR A 636 1.07 -20.79 -27.17
N PHE A 637 -0.20 -20.75 -27.54
CA PHE A 637 -1.12 -19.69 -27.13
C PHE A 637 -2.19 -20.25 -26.19
N ILE A 638 -2.33 -19.61 -25.03
CA ILE A 638 -3.30 -20.00 -24.01
C ILE A 638 -4.59 -19.22 -24.27
N GLY A 639 -5.60 -19.92 -24.80
CA GLY A 639 -6.89 -19.33 -25.14
C GLY A 639 -7.74 -19.01 -23.92
N GLY A 640 -8.52 -17.94 -23.98
CA GLY A 640 -9.60 -17.70 -23.02
C GLY A 640 -10.71 -18.74 -23.21
N GLY A 641 -11.31 -19.23 -22.12
CA GLY A 641 -12.35 -20.26 -22.20
C GLY A 641 -13.56 -19.83 -23.05
N ARG A 642 -14.38 -20.78 -23.50
CA ARG A 642 -15.58 -20.57 -24.35
C ARG A 642 -16.65 -19.60 -23.81
N GLY A 643 -16.44 -18.98 -22.64
CA GLY A 643 -17.25 -17.87 -22.07
C GLY A 643 -16.45 -16.58 -21.77
N GLY A 644 -15.15 -16.53 -22.10
CA GLY A 644 -14.26 -15.38 -21.96
C GLY A 644 -14.04 -14.60 -23.27
N PHE A 645 -14.60 -15.06 -24.39
CA PHE A 645 -14.69 -14.32 -25.66
C PHE A 645 -15.79 -13.25 -25.62
N GLY A 646 -15.79 -12.46 -24.54
CA GLY A 646 -16.86 -11.52 -24.17
C GLY A 646 -16.33 -10.15 -23.77
N GLY A 647 -15.26 -9.66 -24.40
CA GLY A 647 -15.19 -8.23 -24.70
C GLY A 647 -16.22 -7.99 -25.79
N GLY A 648 -17.39 -7.47 -25.40
CA GLY A 648 -18.57 -7.42 -26.24
C GLY A 648 -18.28 -6.95 -27.67
N ARG A 649 -18.73 -7.73 -28.65
CA ARG A 649 -19.05 -7.23 -29.98
C ARG A 649 -20.09 -6.11 -29.78
N GLY A 650 -19.64 -4.86 -29.77
CA GLY A 650 -20.47 -3.68 -29.57
C GLY A 650 -20.33 -3.06 -28.18
N GLY A 651 -19.29 -2.25 -27.98
CA GLY A 651 -19.14 -1.40 -26.82
C GLY A 651 -17.91 -0.51 -26.95
N THR A 652 -18.05 0.64 -27.59
CA THR A 652 -17.04 1.72 -27.75
C THR A 652 -16.65 2.39 -26.42
N GLY A 653 -16.58 1.65 -25.31
CA GLY A 653 -16.51 2.19 -23.95
C GLY A 653 -15.34 1.73 -23.08
N SER A 654 -14.49 0.81 -23.56
CA SER A 654 -13.22 0.46 -22.90
C SER A 654 -12.11 1.21 -23.63
N GLY A 655 -11.54 2.26 -23.04
CA GLY A 655 -10.60 3.18 -23.71
C GLY A 655 -9.26 2.60 -24.22
N GLY A 656 -9.10 1.28 -24.35
CA GLY A 656 -7.86 0.63 -24.76
C GLY A 656 -7.88 0.00 -26.16
N SER A 657 -6.80 -0.71 -26.50
CA SER A 657 -6.58 -1.36 -27.80
C SER A 657 -7.34 -2.69 -27.96
N ASP A 658 -7.77 -2.99 -29.19
CA ASP A 658 -8.37 -4.28 -29.59
C ASP A 658 -7.33 -5.34 -30.04
N ALA A 659 -6.02 -5.06 -29.94
CA ALA A 659 -4.96 -5.93 -30.47
C ALA A 659 -5.03 -7.37 -29.90
N SER A 660 -5.28 -7.51 -28.60
CA SER A 660 -5.40 -8.81 -27.93
C SER A 660 -6.56 -9.66 -28.47
N SER A 661 -7.70 -9.01 -28.78
CA SER A 661 -8.87 -9.67 -29.37
C SER A 661 -8.55 -10.15 -30.78
N GLN A 662 -7.93 -9.30 -31.61
CA GLN A 662 -7.51 -9.65 -32.97
C GLN A 662 -6.51 -10.81 -33.00
N ILE A 663 -5.55 -10.84 -32.07
CA ILE A 663 -4.60 -11.95 -31.93
C ILE A 663 -5.34 -13.23 -31.56
N SER A 664 -6.24 -13.18 -30.58
CA SER A 664 -7.01 -14.33 -30.14
C SER A 664 -7.87 -14.92 -31.26
N GLU A 665 -8.57 -14.06 -32.01
CA GLU A 665 -9.38 -14.46 -33.17
C GLU A 665 -8.53 -15.09 -34.27
N TRP A 666 -7.37 -14.48 -34.59
CA TRP A 666 -6.45 -15.02 -35.59
C TRP A 666 -5.90 -16.39 -35.19
N VAL A 667 -5.49 -16.56 -33.92
CA VAL A 667 -5.00 -17.86 -33.43
C VAL A 667 -6.08 -18.91 -33.52
N ALA A 668 -7.29 -18.60 -33.04
CA ALA A 668 -8.42 -19.53 -33.07
C ALA A 668 -8.84 -19.95 -34.48
N ALA A 669 -8.64 -19.08 -35.47
CA ALA A 669 -8.92 -19.36 -36.88
C ALA A 669 -7.79 -20.14 -37.59
N THR A 670 -6.56 -20.11 -37.06
CA THR A 670 -5.35 -20.58 -37.77
C THR A 670 -4.77 -21.88 -37.22
N PHE A 671 -4.95 -22.15 -35.93
CA PHE A 671 -4.29 -23.27 -35.25
C PHE A 671 -5.31 -24.21 -34.60
N THR A 672 -4.94 -25.48 -34.53
CA THR A 672 -5.74 -26.49 -33.83
C THR A 672 -5.63 -26.31 -32.32
N SER A 673 -6.77 -26.32 -31.62
CA SER A 673 -6.81 -26.30 -30.17
C SER A 673 -6.85 -27.70 -29.57
N ARG A 674 -6.31 -27.81 -28.36
CA ARG A 674 -6.58 -28.90 -27.42
C ARG A 674 -6.99 -28.33 -26.07
N THR A 675 -7.62 -29.16 -25.25
CA THR A 675 -7.96 -28.79 -23.88
C THR A 675 -7.09 -29.61 -22.93
N VAL A 676 -6.41 -28.93 -22.02
CA VAL A 676 -5.58 -29.53 -20.96
C VAL A 676 -6.07 -28.95 -19.65
N ASP A 677 -6.58 -29.79 -18.74
CA ASP A 677 -7.17 -29.39 -17.46
C ASP A 677 -8.18 -28.23 -17.54
N GLY A 678 -9.06 -28.29 -18.55
CA GLY A 678 -10.09 -27.27 -18.77
C GLY A 678 -9.56 -25.95 -19.37
N VAL A 679 -8.27 -25.85 -19.65
CA VAL A 679 -7.63 -24.71 -20.33
C VAL A 679 -7.50 -25.01 -21.82
N THR A 680 -7.98 -24.10 -22.66
CA THR A 680 -7.80 -24.19 -24.12
C THR A 680 -6.39 -23.75 -24.51
N LEU A 681 -5.66 -24.61 -25.20
CA LEU A 681 -4.29 -24.37 -25.66
C LEU A 681 -4.21 -24.56 -27.18
N TYR A 682 -3.54 -23.64 -27.85
CA TYR A 682 -3.25 -23.72 -29.29
C TYR A 682 -1.75 -23.93 -29.48
N ASP A 683 -1.38 -24.95 -30.23
CA ASP A 683 0.01 -25.19 -30.63
C ASP A 683 0.33 -24.33 -31.85
N LEU A 684 1.24 -23.38 -31.69
CA LEU A 684 1.58 -22.42 -32.75
C LEU A 684 2.61 -22.96 -33.74
N THR A 685 3.05 -24.21 -33.56
CA THR A 685 3.99 -24.91 -34.46
C THR A 685 3.27 -25.84 -35.44
N THR A 686 2.02 -26.20 -35.17
CA THR A 686 1.20 -27.08 -36.01
C THR A 686 -0.09 -26.37 -36.44
N ARG A 687 -0.30 -26.22 -37.76
CA ARG A 687 -1.50 -25.59 -38.33
C ARG A 687 -2.65 -26.57 -38.44
#